data_AF-A0A535AT43-F1
#
_entry.id   AF-A0A535AT43-F1
#
_cell.length_a   1.000
_cell.length_b   1.000
_cell.length_c   1.000
_cell.angle_alpha   90.00
_cell.angle_beta   90.00
_cell.angle_gamma   90.00
#
_symmetry.space_group_name_H-M   'P 1'
#
loop_
_entity.id
_entity.type
_entity.pdbx_description
1 polymer ?
#
loop_
_entity_poly.entity_id
_entity_poly.type
_entity_poly.pdbx_seq_one_letter_code
_entity_poly.pdbx_strand_id
1 'polypeptide(L)'
;MSGSTSALRSNGIHAVVNLDGEGGADSYDINLIGGRTASLVNVFDTGDKGDGNDALTTIGTDYPDVFLMRSSTGTNGLAFIALINGPTPLTPAATDPVERVNYNSNLESITVNGGNGDDQFYIDDTRSSITVNGGQGNDSFQVGQLYRSRRTPTLAGIAPEDVFATIDTTQGWLSNGVSFPMTINGGIGDDSFIVFHNLDTLNLNGDAGNDNFLVQAFALAGSQEDHRALTDLSGGAGADLIKYAVNAPVNIDGGDGFDTVVVIGTEFNDDFVITPNGVFGAGLSVNFVHIEALDVDGGAGNDRFFILGTNPNWTTTVTGGLGSDLFSVQGPTPGNGVISKDLLGHSGIITHGVESSIIGSIYSGINVQGISAHVGDNDTPGVVVIPTDGSNQVVQGNGTTFSETDQTLDKFYVVLTRAPEVAVNVTVTPPPGLALYNGSVLLRAINSETQVLKLRNLFAGHFTLTFDGATTGALAFDAPACDGVTCSTASVQGALEALFNVGGGNVHVEQTGAVYTITFKGALAHVNVAQLVVTLQGDANSHASATVQTTVLGGVSTPTATTLAFNSANWWMPQPVVFGVDDKAATVPTSADFLNAIAVTPLSGVVAAGTQSVDPNPNTAGDEYATLISSGHAFAGYLPSSSLPEGLRGASLKITAGDEDAAGQVAMVLGSYVENLTINATSGTFNIGFGASATLTEAYNVTATALQNALAGLPGAGAGNVLVTSASAGHYVITLLGTLYLSNAQQFRFDGTLLVGGSGSSLTIDDNSLKLNQAWAVQPTPTKAIFEVGLYTDVKVPGVKVRIFPAAKPSVVVVESGGATNVAVGDPGVGTNNDDVKVRLSAAPASDVTVTLDDGGANLLAFDYPQLTFTASNWNIFQTVSVRAAADDQVVRGFHKSDLRARVTDLANSGRYADYTTTVSVADDNVPGVRVIETDGSTNVIEFT
;
A
#
# COMPACT_ATOMS: atom_id res chain seq x y z
N MET A 1 3.71 -4.91 41.53
CA MET A 1 4.73 -4.14 42.28
C MET A 1 4.81 -2.77 41.63
N SER A 2 4.58 -1.68 42.36
CA SER A 2 4.85 -0.31 41.92
C SER A 2 6.35 0.02 42.04
N GLY A 3 7.19 -0.79 41.37
CA GLY A 3 8.61 -0.52 41.28
C GLY A 3 8.79 0.76 40.47
N SER A 4 9.20 1.84 41.13
CA SER A 4 9.45 3.15 40.54
C SER A 4 10.43 3.04 39.37
N THR A 5 9.92 2.95 38.14
CA THR A 5 10.68 3.05 36.87
C THR A 5 11.37 4.41 36.74
N SER A 6 10.95 5.42 37.53
CA SER A 6 11.55 6.77 37.55
C SER A 6 13.06 6.83 37.89
N ALA A 7 13.66 5.72 38.35
CA ALA A 7 15.09 5.60 38.63
C ALA A 7 15.89 4.93 37.50
N LEU A 8 15.24 4.28 36.53
CA LEU A 8 15.92 3.63 35.41
C LEU A 8 16.38 4.70 34.41
N ARG A 9 17.66 4.61 34.02
CA ARG A 9 18.32 5.47 33.03
C ARG A 9 18.71 4.72 31.76
N SER A 10 18.53 3.40 31.78
CA SER A 10 18.76 2.46 30.67
C SER A 10 17.77 1.30 30.85
N ASN A 11 17.60 0.49 29.80
CA ASN A 11 16.83 -0.74 29.83
C ASN A 11 17.46 -1.89 30.64
N GLY A 12 18.43 -1.57 31.50
CA GLY A 12 19.26 -2.54 32.21
C GLY A 12 20.41 -3.09 31.35
N ILE A 13 20.39 -2.84 30.03
CA ILE A 13 21.44 -3.17 29.07
C ILE A 13 22.12 -1.86 28.67
N HIS A 14 23.25 -1.54 29.32
CA HIS A 14 24.01 -0.31 29.06
C HIS A 14 24.82 -0.36 27.75
N ALA A 15 24.29 -0.98 26.70
CA ALA A 15 24.95 -1.22 25.42
C ALA A 15 23.92 -1.27 24.28
N VAL A 16 24.41 -1.12 23.04
CA VAL A 16 23.63 -1.40 21.84
C VAL A 16 23.37 -2.90 21.76
N VAL A 17 22.13 -3.28 21.49
CA VAL A 17 21.75 -4.68 21.24
C VAL A 17 21.58 -4.87 19.74
N ASN A 18 22.25 -5.87 19.17
CA ASN A 18 22.04 -6.29 17.78
C ASN A 18 21.36 -7.65 17.80
N LEU A 19 20.22 -7.74 17.11
CA LEU A 19 19.42 -8.93 16.92
C LEU A 19 19.45 -9.28 15.43
N ASP A 20 19.69 -10.55 15.15
CA ASP A 20 19.79 -11.14 13.81
C ASP A 20 19.29 -12.58 13.93
N GLY A 21 18.19 -12.88 13.23
CA GLY A 21 17.51 -14.17 13.19
C GLY A 21 18.11 -15.14 12.18
N GLU A 22 18.96 -14.64 11.27
CA GLU A 22 19.42 -15.35 10.08
C GLU A 22 18.22 -15.77 9.20
N GLY A 23 18.35 -16.82 8.38
CA GLY A 23 17.24 -17.26 7.52
C GLY A 23 16.21 -18.08 8.28
N GLY A 24 14.93 -17.94 7.93
CA GLY A 24 13.85 -18.64 8.61
C GLY A 24 12.69 -17.72 8.93
N ALA A 25 11.86 -18.11 9.91
CA ALA A 25 10.78 -17.26 10.39
C ALA A 25 11.10 -16.84 11.82
N ASP A 26 11.39 -15.56 12.01
CA ASP A 26 11.85 -15.00 13.27
C ASP A 26 10.84 -14.02 13.89
N SER A 27 10.89 -13.92 15.21
CA SER A 27 10.00 -13.04 15.98
C SER A 27 10.81 -12.23 16.99
N TYR A 28 10.68 -10.92 16.89
CA TYR A 28 11.38 -9.94 17.71
C TYR A 28 10.37 -9.16 18.56
N ASP A 29 10.36 -9.37 19.87
CA ASP A 29 9.48 -8.65 20.80
C ASP A 29 10.28 -7.63 21.63
N ILE A 30 10.09 -6.34 21.35
CA ILE A 30 10.80 -5.24 22.00
C ILE A 30 9.83 -4.43 22.87
N ASN A 31 10.02 -4.54 24.20
CA ASN A 31 9.27 -3.75 25.17
C ASN A 31 10.04 -2.47 25.52
N LEU A 32 9.42 -1.31 25.29
CA LEU A 32 9.96 -0.01 25.65
C LEU A 32 9.58 0.33 27.09
N ILE A 33 10.41 1.13 27.78
CA ILE A 33 10.30 1.31 29.23
C ILE A 33 9.72 2.68 29.58
N GLY A 34 9.95 3.67 28.74
CA GLY A 34 9.50 5.03 28.94
C GLY A 34 10.35 5.85 29.92
N GLY A 35 9.85 7.03 30.24
CA GLY A 35 10.28 7.84 31.38
C GLY A 35 11.64 8.55 31.20
N ARG A 36 12.73 7.95 31.71
CA ARG A 36 14.09 8.56 31.66
C ARG A 36 15.09 7.67 30.94
N THR A 37 14.58 6.68 30.22
CA THR A 37 15.34 5.62 29.59
C THR A 37 15.84 6.06 28.22
N ALA A 38 17.09 5.76 27.93
CA ALA A 38 17.61 5.77 26.57
C ALA A 38 18.12 4.38 26.23
N SER A 39 17.78 3.88 25.05
CA SER A 39 18.19 2.56 24.57
C SER A 39 18.29 2.54 23.05
N LEU A 40 19.15 1.66 22.53
CA LEU A 40 19.29 1.41 21.10
C LEU A 40 19.30 -0.08 20.84
N VAL A 41 18.34 -0.54 20.06
CA VAL A 41 18.22 -1.92 19.59
C VAL A 41 18.26 -1.90 18.07
N ASN A 42 19.07 -2.75 17.47
CA ASN A 42 19.11 -3.01 16.04
C ASN A 42 18.49 -4.38 15.78
N VAL A 43 17.45 -4.41 14.97
CA VAL A 43 16.80 -5.63 14.47
C VAL A 43 17.16 -5.73 12.99
N PHE A 44 18.30 -6.35 12.71
CA PHE A 44 18.84 -6.46 11.35
C PHE A 44 18.87 -7.92 10.97
N ASP A 45 17.76 -8.37 10.39
CA ASP A 45 17.63 -9.72 9.91
C ASP A 45 18.49 -9.94 8.65
N THR A 46 19.37 -10.94 8.68
CA THR A 46 20.21 -11.30 7.53
C THR A 46 19.59 -12.36 6.61
N GLY A 47 18.44 -12.92 6.98
CA GLY A 47 17.60 -13.79 6.14
C GLY A 47 17.15 -13.11 4.85
N ASP A 48 16.91 -13.93 3.82
CA ASP A 48 16.39 -13.45 2.55
C ASP A 48 14.88 -13.22 2.71
N LYS A 49 14.38 -12.06 2.28
CA LYS A 49 12.94 -11.73 2.34
C LYS A 49 12.10 -12.86 1.72
N GLY A 50 11.22 -13.47 2.52
CA GLY A 50 10.38 -14.60 2.14
C GLY A 50 10.97 -16.01 2.32
N ASP A 51 12.13 -16.16 2.96
CA ASP A 51 12.63 -17.46 3.44
C ASP A 51 11.97 -17.95 4.75
N GLY A 52 11.22 -17.05 5.39
CA GLY A 52 10.15 -17.29 6.35
C GLY A 52 9.37 -16.00 6.58
N ASN A 53 8.79 -15.82 7.77
CA ASN A 53 8.06 -14.60 8.12
C ASN A 53 8.71 -13.96 9.33
N ASP A 54 9.45 -12.89 9.09
CA ASP A 54 10.19 -12.16 10.11
C ASP A 54 9.34 -10.99 10.60
N ALA A 55 9.03 -11.01 11.89
CA ALA A 55 8.09 -10.08 12.50
C ALA A 55 8.71 -9.35 13.69
N LEU A 56 8.60 -8.03 13.70
CA LEU A 56 8.99 -7.17 14.83
C LEU A 56 7.75 -6.60 15.52
N THR A 57 7.59 -6.88 16.81
CA THR A 57 6.61 -6.22 17.67
C THR A 57 7.33 -5.25 18.60
N THR A 58 6.96 -3.97 18.53
CA THR A 58 7.40 -2.93 19.48
C THR A 58 6.23 -2.55 20.37
N ILE A 59 6.44 -2.55 21.68
CA ILE A 59 5.39 -2.32 22.69
C ILE A 59 5.77 -1.09 23.50
N GLY A 60 4.89 -0.09 23.51
CA GLY A 60 4.94 1.10 24.35
C GLY A 60 4.65 0.80 25.83
N THR A 61 4.20 1.83 26.53
CA THR A 61 3.96 1.81 27.96
C THR A 61 2.46 1.87 28.28
N ASP A 62 2.12 1.83 29.57
CA ASP A 62 0.75 2.08 30.03
C ASP A 62 0.48 3.59 30.25
N TYR A 63 1.33 4.46 29.71
CA TYR A 63 1.26 5.91 29.86
C TYR A 63 1.26 6.56 28.46
N PRO A 64 0.77 7.81 28.35
CA PRO A 64 0.87 8.58 27.11
C PRO A 64 2.29 8.55 26.54
N ASP A 65 2.42 8.07 25.32
CA ASP A 65 3.68 7.87 24.62
C ASP A 65 3.75 8.71 23.34
N VAL A 66 4.98 9.02 22.89
CA VAL A 66 5.19 9.70 21.60
C VAL A 66 6.16 8.92 20.76
N PHE A 67 5.63 8.36 19.68
CA PHE A 67 6.34 7.59 18.68
C PHE A 67 6.75 8.47 17.50
N LEU A 68 7.96 8.24 16.99
CA LEU A 68 8.46 8.77 15.74
C LEU A 68 8.95 7.63 14.86
N MET A 69 8.44 7.58 13.62
CA MET A 69 8.86 6.62 12.61
C MET A 69 9.48 7.33 11.42
N ARG A 70 10.63 6.82 10.97
CA ARG A 70 11.36 7.40 9.84
C ARG A 70 12.19 6.34 9.13
N SER A 71 12.31 6.53 7.82
CA SER A 71 13.17 5.77 6.95
C SER A 71 14.09 6.71 6.17
N SER A 72 15.37 6.36 6.09
CA SER A 72 16.33 7.13 5.30
C SER A 72 16.16 6.93 3.80
N THR A 73 16.81 7.77 3.00
CA THR A 73 16.56 7.80 1.55
C THR A 73 17.08 6.58 0.78
N GLY A 74 18.16 5.93 1.20
CA GLY A 74 18.71 4.79 0.46
C GLY A 74 17.91 3.50 0.66
N THR A 75 17.92 2.59 -0.32
CA THR A 75 17.17 1.32 -0.27
C THR A 75 17.64 0.40 0.87
N ASN A 76 18.93 0.47 1.22
CA ASN A 76 19.52 -0.23 2.37
C ASN A 76 19.84 0.70 3.55
N GLY A 77 19.23 1.89 3.56
CA GLY A 77 19.45 2.88 4.60
C GLY A 77 18.74 2.52 5.92
N LEU A 78 19.12 3.21 6.99
CA LEU A 78 18.54 3.02 8.31
C LEU A 78 17.04 3.38 8.31
N ALA A 79 16.21 2.56 8.96
CA ALA A 79 14.84 2.90 9.34
C ALA A 79 14.67 2.63 10.83
N PHE A 80 13.77 3.36 11.49
CA PHE A 80 13.59 3.21 12.93
C PHE A 80 12.17 3.53 13.42
N ILE A 81 11.85 2.94 14.57
CA ILE A 81 10.77 3.34 15.47
C ILE A 81 11.43 3.89 16.73
N ALA A 82 11.02 5.07 17.17
CA ALA A 82 11.55 5.70 18.37
C ALA A 82 10.42 6.09 19.31
N LEU A 83 10.59 5.81 20.60
CA LEU A 83 9.80 6.38 21.69
C LEU A 83 10.56 7.56 22.29
N ILE A 84 9.95 8.75 22.27
CA ILE A 84 10.56 9.98 22.80
C ILE A 84 10.10 10.20 24.25
N ASN A 85 11.03 10.06 25.19
CA ASN A 85 10.72 10.04 26.62
C ASN A 85 10.81 11.44 27.24
N GLY A 86 9.70 12.17 27.29
CA GLY A 86 9.60 13.48 27.95
C GLY A 86 9.10 13.42 29.41
N PRO A 87 9.35 14.45 30.23
CA PRO A 87 8.66 14.62 31.52
C PRO A 87 7.16 14.90 31.34
N THR A 88 6.77 15.38 30.16
CA THR A 88 5.41 15.49 29.62
C THR A 88 5.46 14.91 28.20
N PRO A 89 5.10 13.63 28.02
CA PRO A 89 5.29 12.92 26.75
C PRO A 89 4.77 13.69 25.54
N LEU A 90 3.62 14.37 25.67
CA LEU A 90 2.97 15.16 24.61
C LEU A 90 3.70 16.45 24.15
N THR A 91 4.89 16.78 24.68
CA THR A 91 5.69 17.93 24.22
C THR A 91 7.18 17.60 24.18
N PRO A 92 7.64 16.81 23.19
CA PRO A 92 9.03 16.40 23.07
C PRO A 92 10.00 17.59 23.06
N ALA A 93 11.05 17.52 23.88
CA ALA A 93 12.18 18.42 23.84
C ALA A 93 13.40 17.74 23.22
N ALA A 94 14.27 18.52 22.57
CA ALA A 94 15.48 18.00 21.92
C ALA A 94 16.47 17.29 22.88
N THR A 95 16.29 17.43 24.20
CA THR A 95 17.13 16.80 25.23
C THR A 95 16.50 15.56 25.86
N ASP A 96 15.29 15.21 25.46
CA ASP A 96 14.55 14.09 26.03
C ASP A 96 15.25 12.76 25.66
N PRO A 97 15.37 11.81 26.61
CA PRO A 97 15.87 10.47 26.33
C PRO A 97 15.04 9.79 25.22
N VAL A 98 15.68 8.95 24.42
CA VAL A 98 15.02 8.23 23.32
C VAL A 98 15.33 6.75 23.42
N GLU A 99 14.31 5.93 23.30
CA GLU A 99 14.45 4.50 23.05
C GLU A 99 14.20 4.26 21.57
N ARG A 100 15.20 3.72 20.88
CA ARG A 100 15.20 3.61 19.41
C ARG A 100 15.40 2.16 18.99
N VAL A 101 14.51 1.69 18.12
CA VAL A 101 14.56 0.37 17.47
C VAL A 101 14.82 0.59 15.99
N ASN A 102 16.03 0.28 15.54
CA ASN A 102 16.38 0.31 14.13
C ASN A 102 16.00 -1.01 13.47
N TYR A 103 15.56 -0.96 12.22
CA TYR A 103 15.24 -2.13 11.42
C TYR A 103 15.71 -1.96 9.96
N ASN A 104 15.89 -3.09 9.25
CA ASN A 104 16.25 -3.13 7.83
C ASN A 104 15.01 -3.48 6.96
N SER A 105 15.20 -3.69 5.66
CA SER A 105 14.12 -4.00 4.71
C SER A 105 13.66 -5.47 4.70
N ASN A 106 14.32 -6.32 5.49
CA ASN A 106 14.13 -7.77 5.43
C ASN A 106 12.95 -8.23 6.27
N LEU A 107 12.55 -7.47 7.30
CA LEU A 107 11.33 -7.77 8.05
C LEU A 107 10.08 -7.69 7.18
N GLU A 108 9.26 -8.74 7.15
CA GLU A 108 7.99 -8.78 6.41
C GLU A 108 6.87 -8.00 7.10
N SER A 109 6.84 -7.97 8.43
CA SER A 109 5.82 -7.25 9.18
C SER A 109 6.35 -6.61 10.46
N ILE A 110 5.82 -5.43 10.76
CA ILE A 110 6.11 -4.72 12.00
C ILE A 110 4.81 -4.34 12.66
N THR A 111 4.69 -4.57 13.96
CA THR A 111 3.57 -4.10 14.80
C THR A 111 4.10 -3.14 15.85
N VAL A 112 3.45 -1.99 15.99
CA VAL A 112 3.72 -1.00 17.04
C VAL A 112 2.46 -0.84 17.89
N ASN A 113 2.56 -1.15 19.18
CA ASN A 113 1.47 -1.01 20.13
C ASN A 113 1.74 0.18 21.04
N GLY A 114 0.85 1.17 21.08
CA GLY A 114 0.89 2.29 22.02
C GLY A 114 0.68 1.80 23.45
N GLY A 115 -0.48 1.20 23.70
CA GLY A 115 -0.79 0.52 24.95
C GLY A 115 -2.01 1.13 25.62
N ASN A 116 -1.80 1.72 26.80
CA ASN A 116 -2.84 2.51 27.45
C ASN A 116 -2.36 3.97 27.55
N GLY A 117 -3.28 4.92 27.55
CA GLY A 117 -2.97 6.35 27.59
C GLY A 117 -3.22 7.01 26.25
N ASP A 118 -3.18 8.34 26.24
CA ASP A 118 -3.37 9.13 25.02
C ASP A 118 -2.04 9.21 24.26
N ASP A 119 -1.84 8.29 23.32
CA ASP A 119 -0.59 8.11 22.58
C ASP A 119 -0.53 8.96 21.31
N GLN A 120 0.69 9.28 20.86
CA GLN A 120 0.92 10.05 19.64
C GLN A 120 1.89 9.36 18.70
N PHE A 121 1.55 9.30 17.42
CA PHE A 121 2.37 8.65 16.39
C PHE A 121 2.66 9.63 15.25
N TYR A 122 3.94 9.96 15.06
CA TYR A 122 4.40 10.80 13.96
C TYR A 122 5.18 9.96 12.94
N ILE A 123 4.68 9.91 11.71
CA ILE A 123 5.15 8.98 10.69
C ILE A 123 5.67 9.80 9.49
N ASP A 124 7.00 9.87 9.36
CA ASP A 124 7.66 10.58 8.25
C ASP A 124 7.89 9.68 7.03
N ASP A 125 8.29 8.43 7.28
CA ASP A 125 8.52 7.41 6.26
C ASP A 125 8.64 6.01 6.89
N THR A 126 8.45 4.97 6.09
CA THR A 126 8.54 3.55 6.47
C THR A 126 9.42 2.76 5.50
N ARG A 127 9.94 1.60 5.94
CA ARG A 127 10.74 0.68 5.09
C ARG A 127 10.14 -0.73 4.97
N SER A 128 9.15 -1.02 5.77
CA SER A 128 8.38 -2.25 5.70
C SER A 128 6.93 -1.93 6.01
N SER A 129 6.06 -2.91 5.80
CA SER A 129 4.67 -2.85 6.21
C SER A 129 4.58 -2.71 7.73
N ILE A 130 3.76 -1.77 8.20
CA ILE A 130 3.56 -1.53 9.64
C ILE A 130 2.08 -1.55 9.99
N THR A 131 1.74 -2.25 11.07
CA THR A 131 0.48 -2.08 11.80
C THR A 131 0.73 -1.27 13.06
N VAL A 132 -0.01 -0.18 13.24
CA VAL A 132 0.01 0.64 14.46
C VAL A 132 -1.30 0.43 15.20
N ASN A 133 -1.23 0.14 16.50
CA ASN A 133 -2.38 0.03 17.39
C ASN A 133 -2.25 1.09 18.47
N GLY A 134 -3.19 2.04 18.56
CA GLY A 134 -3.25 3.03 19.63
C GLY A 134 -3.50 2.36 20.97
N GLY A 135 -4.67 1.73 21.10
CA GLY A 135 -5.00 0.87 22.23
C GLY A 135 -6.16 1.45 23.04
N GLN A 136 -5.94 1.79 24.30
CA GLN A 136 -6.93 2.50 25.11
C GLN A 136 -6.49 3.93 25.35
N GLY A 137 -7.35 4.90 25.06
CA GLY A 137 -7.04 6.32 25.22
C GLY A 137 -7.51 7.10 24.01
N ASN A 138 -7.36 8.42 24.06
CA ASN A 138 -7.63 9.25 22.89
C ASN A 138 -6.30 9.45 22.14
N ASP A 139 -6.08 8.64 21.13
CA ASP A 139 -4.81 8.53 20.41
C ASP A 139 -4.76 9.49 19.21
N SER A 140 -3.55 9.91 18.84
CA SER A 140 -3.32 10.83 17.73
C SER A 140 -2.28 10.29 16.74
N PHE A 141 -2.66 10.22 15.48
CA PHE A 141 -1.85 9.71 14.40
C PHE A 141 -1.64 10.79 13.33
N GLN A 142 -0.38 11.08 13.01
CA GLN A 142 -0.04 12.00 11.93
C GLN A 142 0.87 11.31 10.90
N VAL A 143 0.32 11.14 9.68
CA VAL A 143 1.01 10.55 8.53
C VAL A 143 1.41 11.64 7.55
N GLY A 144 2.73 11.81 7.39
CA GLY A 144 3.31 12.92 6.65
C GLY A 144 3.35 14.20 7.49
N GLN A 145 4.45 14.94 7.37
CA GLN A 145 4.72 16.15 8.13
C GLN A 145 5.26 17.24 7.22
N LEU A 146 4.88 18.49 7.53
CA LEU A 146 5.31 19.67 6.80
C LEU A 146 6.45 20.39 7.55
N TYR A 147 7.56 20.61 6.87
CA TYR A 147 8.76 21.24 7.41
C TYR A 147 9.09 22.56 6.72
N ARG A 148 9.88 23.41 7.38
CA ARG A 148 10.36 24.68 6.79
C ARG A 148 11.53 24.52 5.80
N SER A 149 12.18 23.38 5.80
CA SER A 149 13.36 23.09 4.97
C SER A 149 13.50 21.58 4.74
N ARG A 150 14.28 21.22 3.71
CA ARG A 150 14.73 19.84 3.47
C ARG A 150 15.42 19.27 4.71
N ARG A 151 15.24 17.97 4.90
CA ARG A 151 15.65 17.25 6.10
C ARG A 151 17.07 16.67 5.99
N THR A 152 18.02 17.56 5.68
CA THR A 152 19.44 17.25 5.49
C THR A 152 20.30 17.73 6.67
N PRO A 153 21.58 17.31 6.78
CA PRO A 153 22.45 17.74 7.86
C PRO A 153 22.69 19.26 7.85
N THR A 154 22.91 19.84 6.67
CA THR A 154 23.24 21.27 6.55
C THR A 154 22.05 22.18 6.85
N LEU A 155 20.84 21.80 6.42
CA LEU A 155 19.65 22.67 6.53
C LEU A 155 18.80 22.42 7.78
N ALA A 156 18.85 21.21 8.33
CA ALA A 156 17.97 20.80 9.42
C ALA A 156 18.70 20.12 10.60
N GLY A 157 20.02 19.92 10.52
CA GLY A 157 20.79 19.26 11.59
C GLY A 157 20.45 17.78 11.76
N ILE A 158 19.95 17.13 10.70
CA ILE A 158 19.66 15.69 10.69
C ILE A 158 20.98 14.92 10.61
N ALA A 159 21.10 13.82 11.36
CA ALA A 159 22.26 12.94 11.24
C ALA A 159 22.31 12.33 9.82
N PRO A 160 23.51 12.18 9.21
CA PRO A 160 23.65 11.60 7.86
C PRO A 160 22.82 10.33 7.61
N GLU A 161 22.85 9.39 8.57
CA GLU A 161 22.13 8.12 8.53
C GLU A 161 20.60 8.25 8.66
N ASP A 162 20.10 9.40 9.12
CA ASP A 162 18.67 9.68 9.36
C ASP A 162 18.06 10.61 8.30
N VAL A 163 18.83 10.96 7.26
CA VAL A 163 18.34 11.81 6.16
C VAL A 163 17.24 11.09 5.40
N PHE A 164 16.10 11.76 5.28
CA PHE A 164 14.89 11.22 4.67
C PHE A 164 14.36 12.17 3.58
N ALA A 165 13.55 11.62 2.69
CA ALA A 165 13.04 12.36 1.54
C ALA A 165 11.92 13.32 1.97
N THR A 166 11.91 14.49 1.34
CA THR A 166 10.82 15.46 1.41
C THR A 166 10.61 16.08 0.04
N ILE A 167 9.38 16.31 -0.34
CA ILE A 167 9.00 17.02 -1.57
C ILE A 167 8.73 18.50 -1.27
N ASP A 168 9.06 19.37 -2.21
CA ASP A 168 8.86 20.81 -2.08
C ASP A 168 7.42 21.18 -2.49
N THR A 169 6.70 21.81 -1.58
CA THR A 169 5.33 22.28 -1.78
C THR A 169 5.29 23.80 -1.67
N THR A 170 4.18 24.40 -2.09
CA THR A 170 3.94 25.83 -1.90
C THR A 170 3.89 26.27 -0.43
N GLN A 171 3.67 25.33 0.50
CA GLN A 171 3.56 25.57 1.94
C GLN A 171 4.78 25.13 2.75
N GLY A 172 5.70 24.36 2.15
CA GLY A 172 6.91 23.87 2.82
C GLY A 172 7.42 22.55 2.26
N TRP A 173 8.21 21.82 3.04
CA TRP A 173 8.80 20.54 2.67
C TRP A 173 8.03 19.40 3.30
N LEU A 174 7.28 18.66 2.49
CA LEU A 174 6.38 17.59 2.93
C LEU A 174 7.10 16.24 2.93
N SER A 175 7.05 15.49 4.02
CA SER A 175 7.61 14.13 4.09
C SER A 175 6.75 13.10 3.35
N ASN A 176 7.31 11.92 3.09
CA ASN A 176 6.64 10.86 2.35
C ASN A 176 5.41 10.28 3.09
N GLY A 177 5.38 10.40 4.41
CA GLY A 177 4.42 9.73 5.27
C GLY A 177 4.71 8.24 5.34
N VAL A 178 4.15 7.45 4.43
CA VAL A 178 4.41 6.01 4.33
C VAL A 178 4.85 5.62 2.92
N SER A 179 6.01 4.96 2.80
CA SER A 179 6.50 4.41 1.52
C SER A 179 6.13 2.94 1.32
N PHE A 180 5.62 2.29 2.35
CA PHE A 180 5.13 0.91 2.36
C PHE A 180 3.74 0.90 3.01
N PRO A 181 2.88 -0.09 2.71
CA PRO A 181 1.52 -0.12 3.21
C PRO A 181 1.46 -0.04 4.74
N MET A 182 0.47 0.68 5.26
CA MET A 182 0.29 0.85 6.70
C MET A 182 -1.18 0.68 7.07
N THR A 183 -1.41 0.00 8.19
CA THR A 183 -2.71 -0.04 8.87
C THR A 183 -2.57 0.64 10.23
N ILE A 184 -3.48 1.55 10.56
CA ILE A 184 -3.56 2.21 11.86
C ILE A 184 -4.92 1.90 12.46
N ASN A 185 -4.92 1.35 13.67
CA ASN A 185 -6.11 1.07 14.47
C ASN A 185 -6.10 2.02 15.67
N GLY A 186 -7.13 2.87 15.80
CA GLY A 186 -7.30 3.79 16.92
C GLY A 186 -7.48 3.01 18.22
N GLY A 187 -8.58 2.27 18.29
CA GLY A 187 -8.85 1.32 19.37
C GLY A 187 -10.04 1.76 20.20
N ILE A 188 -9.84 2.01 21.50
CA ILE A 188 -10.91 2.46 22.40
C ILE A 188 -10.61 3.90 22.81
N GLY A 189 -11.45 4.83 22.38
CA GLY A 189 -11.37 6.25 22.73
C GLY A 189 -11.78 7.12 21.56
N ASP A 190 -11.79 8.45 21.75
CA ASP A 190 -12.03 9.37 20.64
C ASP A 190 -10.67 9.69 19.97
N ASP A 191 -10.40 9.09 18.82
CA ASP A 191 -9.10 9.11 18.16
C ASP A 191 -9.02 10.13 17.01
N SER A 192 -7.80 10.59 16.71
CA SER A 192 -7.55 11.59 15.68
C SER A 192 -6.50 11.15 14.67
N PHE A 193 -6.89 11.16 13.40
CA PHE A 193 -6.03 10.82 12.26
C PHE A 193 -5.82 12.04 11.36
N ILE A 194 -4.57 12.36 11.08
CA ILE A 194 -4.17 13.44 10.16
C ILE A 194 -3.29 12.85 9.06
N VAL A 195 -3.70 13.02 7.81
CA VAL A 195 -2.97 12.54 6.63
C VAL A 195 -2.63 13.73 5.75
N PHE A 196 -1.34 14.05 5.69
CA PHE A 196 -0.81 15.06 4.77
C PHE A 196 -0.22 14.43 3.51
N HIS A 197 0.35 13.24 3.60
CA HIS A 197 0.94 12.56 2.46
C HIS A 197 1.14 11.08 2.75
N ASN A 198 0.92 10.23 1.75
CA ASN A 198 1.24 8.82 1.80
C ASN A 198 1.59 8.35 0.37
N LEU A 199 2.75 7.71 0.21
CA LEU A 199 3.18 7.18 -1.09
C LEU A 199 2.63 5.78 -1.37
N ASP A 200 2.15 5.07 -0.35
CA ASP A 200 1.52 3.75 -0.45
C ASP A 200 0.19 3.72 0.31
N THR A 201 -0.60 2.66 0.14
CA THR A 201 -1.94 2.53 0.71
C THR A 201 -1.92 2.67 2.24
N LEU A 202 -2.86 3.47 2.75
CA LEU A 202 -3.06 3.72 4.16
C LEU A 202 -4.47 3.29 4.57
N ASN A 203 -4.56 2.37 5.53
CA ASN A 203 -5.84 1.92 6.09
C ASN A 203 -5.97 2.49 7.51
N LEU A 204 -7.06 3.21 7.77
CA LEU A 204 -7.33 3.89 9.04
C LEU A 204 -8.63 3.33 9.62
N ASN A 205 -8.55 2.73 10.80
CA ASN A 205 -9.70 2.19 11.52
C ASN A 205 -9.87 2.97 12.82
N GLY A 206 -11.02 3.62 13.01
CA GLY A 206 -11.35 4.31 14.26
C GLY A 206 -11.65 3.34 15.40
N ASP A 207 -12.30 2.22 15.05
CA ASP A 207 -12.75 1.18 15.99
C ASP A 207 -13.88 1.65 16.91
N ALA A 208 -13.62 2.07 18.14
CA ALA A 208 -14.67 2.39 19.11
C ALA A 208 -14.50 3.77 19.73
N GLY A 209 -15.40 4.70 19.43
CA GLY A 209 -15.37 6.07 19.91
C GLY A 209 -15.90 7.04 18.86
N ASN A 210 -15.73 8.34 19.07
CA ASN A 210 -16.07 9.33 18.04
C ASN A 210 -14.77 9.82 17.40
N ASP A 211 -14.47 9.28 16.22
CA ASP A 211 -13.17 9.45 15.60
C ASP A 211 -13.16 10.54 14.54
N ASN A 212 -12.02 11.19 14.38
CA ASN A 212 -11.86 12.27 13.39
C ASN A 212 -10.70 11.99 12.43
N PHE A 213 -11.02 11.93 11.14
CA PHE A 213 -10.08 11.70 10.05
C PHE A 213 -9.94 12.96 9.19
N LEU A 214 -8.76 13.55 9.14
CA LEU A 214 -8.44 14.69 8.27
C LEU A 214 -7.47 14.26 7.18
N VAL A 215 -7.86 14.45 5.92
CA VAL A 215 -7.00 14.24 4.74
C VAL A 215 -6.87 15.56 3.98
N GLN A 216 -5.63 16.03 3.81
CA GLN A 216 -5.37 17.34 3.20
C GLN A 216 -4.47 17.23 1.98
N ALA A 217 -4.86 17.90 0.90
CA ALA A 217 -4.10 18.04 -0.33
C ALA A 217 -3.02 19.13 -0.22
N PHE A 218 -1.93 18.97 -0.98
CA PHE A 218 -0.86 19.97 -1.10
C PHE A 218 -0.47 20.19 -2.57
N ALA A 219 -0.23 21.44 -2.96
CA ALA A 219 0.31 21.79 -4.26
C ALA A 219 1.85 21.79 -4.25
N LEU A 220 2.48 21.23 -5.29
CA LEU A 220 3.94 21.23 -5.45
C LEU A 220 4.46 22.63 -5.75
N ALA A 221 5.70 22.90 -5.33
CA ALA A 221 6.38 24.15 -5.65
C ALA A 221 6.44 24.39 -7.17
N GLY A 222 6.18 25.64 -7.58
CA GLY A 222 6.08 26.03 -8.99
C GLY A 222 4.67 25.92 -9.60
N SER A 223 3.67 25.48 -8.82
CA SER A 223 2.25 25.60 -9.21
C SER A 223 1.86 27.07 -9.37
N GLN A 224 0.99 27.34 -10.35
CA GLN A 224 0.49 28.68 -10.68
C GLN A 224 -1.03 28.66 -10.82
N GLU A 225 -1.65 29.81 -10.54
CA GLU A 225 -3.09 30.02 -10.75
C GLU A 225 -3.46 29.86 -12.23
N ASP A 226 -4.37 28.95 -12.52
CA ASP A 226 -4.89 28.78 -13.87
C ASP A 226 -6.02 29.78 -14.14
N HIS A 227 -5.88 30.60 -15.18
CA HIS A 227 -6.95 31.46 -15.68
C HIS A 227 -7.97 30.64 -16.50
N ARG A 228 -8.68 29.69 -15.89
CA ARG A 228 -9.68 28.84 -16.57
C ARG A 228 -11.00 29.56 -16.83
N ALA A 229 -10.97 30.54 -17.72
CA ALA A 229 -12.19 31.08 -18.33
C ALA A 229 -12.50 30.33 -19.64
N LEU A 230 -13.55 29.50 -19.58
CA LEU A 230 -14.26 28.87 -20.71
C LEU A 230 -13.52 27.74 -21.45
N THR A 231 -14.09 26.53 -21.31
CA THR A 231 -13.95 25.34 -22.18
C THR A 231 -12.56 24.73 -22.33
N ASP A 232 -12.35 23.67 -21.53
CA ASP A 232 -11.73 22.39 -21.92
C ASP A 232 -11.04 22.39 -23.31
N LEU A 233 -9.72 22.53 -23.31
CA LEU A 233 -8.87 22.23 -24.46
C LEU A 233 -7.59 21.55 -23.96
N SER A 234 -7.54 20.24 -24.16
CA SER A 234 -6.38 19.33 -24.20
C SER A 234 -4.99 19.94 -23.98
N GLY A 235 -4.29 19.44 -22.97
CA GLY A 235 -2.91 19.76 -22.61
C GLY A 235 -1.91 19.66 -23.76
N GLY A 236 -1.70 20.78 -24.44
CA GLY A 236 -0.47 21.08 -25.15
C GLY A 236 0.46 21.85 -24.22
N ALA A 237 1.70 21.40 -24.12
CA ALA A 237 2.79 21.98 -23.34
C ALA A 237 2.77 23.53 -23.25
N GLY A 238 2.26 24.04 -22.13
CA GLY A 238 2.20 25.44 -21.73
C GLY A 238 1.98 25.49 -20.21
N ALA A 239 2.67 26.38 -19.53
CA ALA A 239 2.96 26.37 -18.09
C ALA A 239 1.79 26.75 -17.16
N ASP A 240 0.57 26.31 -17.46
CA ASP A 240 -0.66 26.65 -16.71
C ASP A 240 -1.23 25.41 -16.01
N LEU A 241 -0.46 24.76 -15.12
CA LEU A 241 -0.89 23.53 -14.44
C LEU A 241 -0.57 23.54 -12.94
N ILE A 242 -1.62 23.42 -12.12
CA ILE A 242 -1.50 23.07 -10.70
C ILE A 242 -0.96 21.64 -10.62
N LYS A 243 0.13 21.45 -9.87
CA LYS A 243 0.73 20.13 -9.63
C LYS A 243 0.47 19.73 -8.19
N TYR A 244 -0.01 18.50 -7.98
CA TYR A 244 -0.36 18.01 -6.64
C TYR A 244 0.74 17.09 -6.07
N ALA A 245 0.93 17.13 -4.75
CA ALA A 245 1.50 16.03 -4.00
C ALA A 245 0.43 14.92 -3.93
N VAL A 246 0.54 13.95 -4.84
CA VAL A 246 -0.50 12.94 -5.02
C VAL A 246 -0.35 11.83 -3.99
N ASN A 247 -1.40 11.62 -3.19
CA ASN A 247 -1.47 10.53 -2.23
C ASN A 247 -1.87 9.22 -2.91
N ALA A 248 -1.32 8.11 -2.42
CA ALA A 248 -1.92 6.80 -2.63
C ALA A 248 -3.26 6.68 -1.87
N PRO A 249 -4.08 5.64 -2.14
CA PRO A 249 -5.39 5.50 -1.52
C PRO A 249 -5.35 5.53 0.00
N VAL A 250 -6.27 6.29 0.58
CA VAL A 250 -6.56 6.32 2.01
C VAL A 250 -7.93 5.66 2.20
N ASN A 251 -7.97 4.54 2.92
CA ASN A 251 -9.19 3.80 3.21
C ASN A 251 -9.54 3.98 4.68
N ILE A 252 -10.74 4.48 4.96
CA ILE A 252 -11.22 4.78 6.31
C ILE A 252 -12.36 3.82 6.66
N ASP A 253 -12.31 3.28 7.87
CA ASP A 253 -13.41 2.59 8.54
C ASP A 253 -13.63 3.32 9.87
N GLY A 254 -14.72 4.08 10.01
CA GLY A 254 -14.97 4.85 11.24
C GLY A 254 -15.18 3.92 12.42
N GLY A 255 -16.10 2.97 12.27
CA GLY A 255 -16.34 1.93 13.26
C GLY A 255 -17.61 2.21 14.07
N ASP A 256 -17.53 2.06 15.38
CA ASP A 256 -18.62 2.29 16.31
C ASP A 256 -18.53 3.71 16.88
N GLY A 257 -19.46 4.60 16.53
CA GLY A 257 -19.64 5.87 17.23
C GLY A 257 -20.20 6.97 16.34
N PHE A 258 -19.65 8.18 16.45
CA PHE A 258 -19.96 9.29 15.55
C PHE A 258 -18.66 9.74 14.88
N ASP A 259 -18.41 9.20 13.70
CA ASP A 259 -17.11 9.35 13.04
C ASP A 259 -17.19 10.39 11.93
N THR A 260 -16.17 11.25 11.89
CA THR A 260 -16.11 12.40 10.98
C THR A 260 -14.92 12.30 10.05
N VAL A 261 -15.17 12.36 8.75
CA VAL A 261 -14.15 12.49 7.70
C VAL A 261 -14.14 13.91 7.17
N VAL A 262 -12.96 14.54 7.16
CA VAL A 262 -12.72 15.88 6.63
C VAL A 262 -11.71 15.79 5.50
N VAL A 263 -12.08 16.24 4.31
CA VAL A 263 -11.20 16.33 3.14
C VAL A 263 -10.98 17.80 2.80
N ILE A 264 -9.72 18.21 2.71
CA ILE A 264 -9.35 19.60 2.44
C ILE A 264 -8.54 19.69 1.14
N GLY A 265 -8.94 20.60 0.25
CA GLY A 265 -8.23 20.96 -0.97
C GLY A 265 -6.96 21.78 -0.74
N THR A 266 -6.40 22.24 -1.84
CA THR A 266 -5.21 23.09 -1.89
C THR A 266 -5.60 24.57 -1.77
N GLU A 267 -4.62 25.44 -1.92
CA GLU A 267 -4.85 26.89 -2.05
C GLU A 267 -5.16 27.34 -3.48
N PHE A 268 -5.34 26.41 -4.43
CA PHE A 268 -5.60 26.66 -5.84
C PHE A 268 -6.91 26.01 -6.29
N ASN A 269 -7.37 26.33 -7.50
CA ASN A 269 -8.60 25.77 -8.09
C ASN A 269 -8.59 24.22 -8.14
N ASP A 270 -9.48 23.60 -7.39
CA ASP A 270 -9.59 22.15 -7.29
C ASP A 270 -10.87 21.57 -7.89
N ASP A 271 -10.77 20.36 -8.42
CA ASP A 271 -11.92 19.57 -8.86
C ASP A 271 -12.10 18.36 -7.94
N PHE A 272 -13.28 18.23 -7.35
CA PHE A 272 -13.66 17.09 -6.51
C PHE A 272 -14.82 16.30 -7.11
N VAL A 273 -14.69 14.99 -7.14
CA VAL A 273 -15.80 14.05 -7.34
C VAL A 273 -16.17 13.45 -6.00
N ILE A 274 -17.43 13.63 -5.60
CA ILE A 274 -17.97 13.13 -4.34
C ILE A 274 -18.99 12.03 -4.64
N THR A 275 -18.77 10.87 -4.04
CA THR A 275 -19.63 9.69 -4.17
C THR A 275 -20.17 9.28 -2.79
N PRO A 276 -21.14 8.35 -2.72
CA PRO A 276 -21.61 7.87 -1.43
C PRO A 276 -20.54 7.26 -0.53
N ASN A 277 -19.40 6.80 -1.08
CA ASN A 277 -18.38 6.02 -0.34
C ASN A 277 -16.96 6.59 -0.48
N GLY A 278 -16.79 7.78 -1.08
CA GLY A 278 -15.46 8.33 -1.33
C GLY A 278 -15.44 9.72 -1.95
N VAL A 279 -14.27 10.36 -1.83
CA VAL A 279 -13.93 11.67 -2.40
C VAL A 279 -12.63 11.56 -3.19
N PHE A 280 -12.65 12.07 -4.41
CA PHE A 280 -11.54 11.95 -5.37
C PHE A 280 -11.24 13.31 -6.00
N GLY A 281 -9.97 13.65 -6.18
CA GLY A 281 -9.55 14.93 -6.74
C GLY A 281 -8.51 15.65 -5.90
N ALA A 282 -7.97 16.76 -6.40
CA ALA A 282 -6.87 17.51 -5.76
C ALA A 282 -5.64 16.66 -5.39
N GLY A 283 -5.39 15.54 -6.09
CA GLY A 283 -4.34 14.57 -5.74
C GLY A 283 -4.71 13.57 -4.65
N LEU A 284 -5.96 13.54 -4.20
CA LEU A 284 -6.46 12.67 -3.14
C LEU A 284 -7.36 11.55 -3.70
N SER A 285 -7.25 10.37 -3.08
CA SER A 285 -8.15 9.22 -3.27
C SER A 285 -8.58 8.71 -1.89
N VAL A 286 -9.74 9.16 -1.40
CA VAL A 286 -10.23 8.85 -0.06
C VAL A 286 -11.49 7.99 -0.16
N ASN A 287 -11.43 6.78 0.39
CA ASN A 287 -12.57 5.87 0.52
C ASN A 287 -12.97 5.77 1.99
N PHE A 288 -14.26 5.66 2.28
CA PHE A 288 -14.75 5.52 3.65
C PHE A 288 -15.96 4.59 3.75
N VAL A 289 -16.06 3.89 4.88
CA VAL A 289 -17.21 3.10 5.32
C VAL A 289 -17.44 3.33 6.81
N HIS A 290 -18.65 3.05 7.29
CA HIS A 290 -19.05 3.18 8.70
C HIS A 290 -18.66 4.55 9.29
N ILE A 291 -19.13 5.64 8.67
CA ILE A 291 -18.96 7.02 9.18
C ILE A 291 -20.32 7.68 9.40
N GLU A 292 -20.38 8.78 10.15
CA GLU A 292 -21.61 9.54 10.42
C GLU A 292 -21.58 10.96 9.82
N ALA A 293 -20.39 11.46 9.50
CA ALA A 293 -20.20 12.77 8.87
C ALA A 293 -19.06 12.80 7.85
N LEU A 294 -19.32 13.43 6.71
CA LEU A 294 -18.34 13.81 5.69
C LEU A 294 -18.37 15.34 5.53
N ASP A 295 -17.21 15.98 5.64
CA ASP A 295 -16.99 17.39 5.30
C ASP A 295 -15.93 17.49 4.20
N VAL A 296 -16.25 18.19 3.11
CA VAL A 296 -15.33 18.44 2.00
C VAL A 296 -15.17 19.94 1.85
N ASP A 297 -13.97 20.45 2.11
CA ASP A 297 -13.60 21.86 1.99
C ASP A 297 -12.65 22.07 0.82
N GLY A 298 -13.04 22.92 -0.15
CA GLY A 298 -12.20 23.28 -1.29
C GLY A 298 -10.98 24.11 -0.91
N GLY A 299 -11.02 24.83 0.22
CA GLY A 299 -9.93 25.68 0.65
C GLY A 299 -9.98 27.07 0.00
N ALA A 300 -8.92 27.46 -0.71
CA ALA A 300 -8.91 28.72 -1.45
C ALA A 300 -8.76 28.41 -2.94
N GLY A 301 -9.30 29.28 -3.80
CA GLY A 301 -9.37 29.00 -5.24
C GLY A 301 -10.81 28.98 -5.71
N ASN A 302 -10.99 28.79 -7.02
CA ASN A 302 -12.30 28.62 -7.64
C ASN A 302 -12.57 27.13 -7.81
N ASP A 303 -13.23 26.53 -6.83
CA ASP A 303 -13.32 25.07 -6.73
C ASP A 303 -14.58 24.53 -7.42
N ARG A 304 -14.53 23.27 -7.87
CA ARG A 304 -15.65 22.60 -8.55
C ARG A 304 -15.94 21.25 -7.92
N PHE A 305 -17.16 21.11 -7.41
CA PHE A 305 -17.64 19.89 -6.75
C PHE A 305 -18.66 19.17 -7.61
N PHE A 306 -18.38 17.91 -7.95
CA PHE A 306 -19.23 17.02 -8.73
C PHE A 306 -19.79 15.93 -7.81
N ILE A 307 -21.03 16.13 -7.35
CA ILE A 307 -21.67 15.27 -6.35
C ILE A 307 -22.52 14.22 -7.08
N LEU A 308 -21.95 13.02 -7.23
CA LEU A 308 -22.59 11.86 -7.87
C LEU A 308 -23.54 11.12 -6.92
N GLY A 309 -23.40 11.32 -5.61
CA GLY A 309 -24.32 10.79 -4.61
C GLY A 309 -23.79 10.97 -3.20
N THR A 310 -24.68 10.84 -2.23
CA THR A 310 -24.37 10.83 -0.80
C THR A 310 -25.00 9.58 -0.19
N ASN A 311 -24.40 9.04 0.87
CA ASN A 311 -25.00 7.93 1.59
C ASN A 311 -26.20 8.43 2.42
N PRO A 312 -27.35 7.72 2.43
CA PRO A 312 -28.51 8.12 3.22
C PRO A 312 -28.30 8.02 4.74
N ASN A 313 -27.26 7.31 5.20
CA ASN A 313 -27.04 7.03 6.62
C ASN A 313 -26.19 8.08 7.34
N TRP A 314 -25.59 9.04 6.62
CA TRP A 314 -24.72 10.06 7.21
C TRP A 314 -24.89 11.44 6.58
N THR A 315 -24.33 12.47 7.24
CA THR A 315 -24.39 13.86 6.75
C THR A 315 -23.21 14.17 5.86
N THR A 316 -23.45 14.73 4.67
CA THR A 316 -22.41 15.27 3.79
C THR A 316 -22.50 16.79 3.74
N THR A 317 -21.43 17.47 4.13
CA THR A 317 -21.23 18.92 4.02
C THR A 317 -20.18 19.19 2.95
N VAL A 318 -20.43 20.18 2.09
CA VAL A 318 -19.47 20.62 1.08
C VAL A 318 -19.32 22.14 1.19
N THR A 319 -18.09 22.58 1.37
CA THR A 319 -17.71 23.98 1.60
C THR A 319 -16.76 24.42 0.48
N GLY A 320 -17.11 25.49 -0.23
CA GLY A 320 -16.28 26.02 -1.32
C GLY A 320 -15.11 26.90 -0.84
N GLY A 321 -15.17 27.42 0.39
CA GLY A 321 -14.08 28.22 0.94
C GLY A 321 -13.95 29.61 0.30
N LEU A 322 -12.72 30.03 -0.01
CA LEU A 322 -12.40 31.36 -0.55
C LEU A 322 -12.25 31.33 -2.07
N GLY A 323 -13.26 31.81 -2.80
CA GLY A 323 -13.18 32.06 -4.23
C GLY A 323 -14.54 32.00 -4.91
N SER A 324 -14.57 31.68 -6.20
CA SER A 324 -15.81 31.48 -6.97
C SER A 324 -16.01 30.00 -7.27
N ASP A 325 -16.89 29.36 -6.50
CA ASP A 325 -17.02 27.89 -6.52
C ASP A 325 -18.25 27.43 -7.29
N LEU A 326 -18.18 26.21 -7.83
CA LEU A 326 -19.24 25.54 -8.57
C LEU A 326 -19.65 24.24 -7.86
N PHE A 327 -20.96 24.06 -7.64
CA PHE A 327 -21.53 22.82 -7.13
C PHE A 327 -22.42 22.18 -8.20
N SER A 328 -22.07 20.98 -8.64
CA SER A 328 -22.76 20.20 -9.68
C SER A 328 -23.30 18.91 -9.08
N VAL A 329 -24.61 18.86 -8.81
CA VAL A 329 -25.28 17.68 -8.21
C VAL A 329 -25.91 16.83 -9.31
N GLN A 330 -25.52 15.55 -9.40
CA GLN A 330 -25.93 14.61 -10.46
C GLN A 330 -25.60 15.12 -11.89
N GLY A 331 -24.66 16.06 -11.99
CA GLY A 331 -24.20 16.60 -13.26
C GLY A 331 -23.04 15.79 -13.84
N PRO A 332 -22.67 16.03 -15.11
CA PRO A 332 -21.54 15.36 -15.73
C PRO A 332 -20.24 15.75 -15.01
N THR A 333 -19.37 14.76 -14.81
CA THR A 333 -17.98 14.98 -14.34
C THR A 333 -17.17 15.70 -15.42
N PRO A 334 -16.00 16.28 -15.09
CA PRO A 334 -15.10 16.84 -16.09
C PRO A 334 -14.77 15.81 -17.18
N GLY A 335 -14.73 16.23 -18.45
CA GLY A 335 -14.43 15.35 -19.58
C GLY A 335 -13.05 14.69 -19.52
N ASN A 336 -12.12 15.32 -18.79
CA ASN A 336 -10.75 14.82 -18.56
C ASN A 336 -10.58 14.15 -17.18
N GLY A 337 -11.66 13.92 -16.44
CA GLY A 337 -11.62 13.37 -15.07
C GLY A 337 -11.06 14.35 -14.03
N VAL A 338 -10.63 13.81 -12.89
CA VAL A 338 -9.96 14.55 -11.80
C VAL A 338 -8.59 13.94 -11.55
N ILE A 339 -7.66 14.74 -11.01
CA ILE A 339 -6.32 14.24 -10.65
C ILE A 339 -6.43 13.52 -9.31
N SER A 340 -6.27 12.19 -9.34
CA SER A 340 -6.31 11.29 -8.19
C SER A 340 -5.47 10.05 -8.53
N LYS A 341 -5.03 9.28 -7.52
CA LYS A 341 -4.27 8.04 -7.70
C LYS A 341 -4.91 6.91 -6.91
N ASP A 342 -5.70 6.12 -7.60
CA ASP A 342 -6.33 4.90 -7.09
C ASP A 342 -5.39 3.68 -7.12
N LEU A 343 -4.21 3.80 -7.75
CA LEU A 343 -3.24 2.74 -8.07
C LEU A 343 -3.71 1.72 -9.12
N LEU A 344 -4.91 1.88 -9.68
CA LEU A 344 -5.49 0.96 -10.65
C LEU A 344 -5.06 1.23 -12.10
N GLY A 345 -4.28 2.29 -12.31
CA GLY A 345 -3.74 2.70 -13.61
C GLY A 345 -4.09 4.15 -13.92
N HIS A 346 -4.10 4.51 -15.21
CA HIS A 346 -4.64 5.78 -15.65
C HIS A 346 -6.17 5.73 -15.68
N SER A 347 -6.82 6.76 -15.13
CA SER A 347 -8.27 6.90 -15.21
C SER A 347 -8.66 7.45 -16.59
N GLY A 348 -9.52 6.73 -17.30
CA GLY A 348 -10.20 7.20 -18.50
C GLY A 348 -11.71 7.23 -18.28
N ILE A 349 -12.43 8.06 -19.04
CA ILE A 349 -13.90 8.05 -19.05
C ILE A 349 -14.39 7.61 -20.42
N ILE A 350 -15.12 6.51 -20.47
CA ILE A 350 -15.89 6.12 -21.65
C ILE A 350 -17.17 6.95 -21.63
N THR A 351 -17.28 7.89 -22.57
CA THR A 351 -18.49 8.68 -22.76
C THR A 351 -19.38 8.06 -23.82
N HIS A 352 -20.69 8.25 -23.68
CA HIS A 352 -21.67 7.72 -24.59
C HIS A 352 -22.52 8.87 -25.15
N GLY A 353 -22.77 8.84 -26.46
CA GLY A 353 -23.67 9.77 -27.14
C GLY A 353 -24.91 9.03 -27.64
N VAL A 354 -26.07 9.70 -27.57
CA VAL A 354 -27.32 9.17 -28.13
C VAL A 354 -27.79 10.03 -29.29
N GLU A 355 -27.78 9.42 -30.47
CA GLU A 355 -28.31 10.01 -31.69
C GLU A 355 -29.63 9.35 -32.08
N SER A 356 -30.54 10.14 -32.66
CA SER A 356 -31.81 9.65 -33.18
C SER A 356 -32.01 10.12 -34.61
N SER A 357 -32.37 9.20 -35.51
CA SER A 357 -32.75 9.53 -36.89
C SER A 357 -34.11 10.23 -36.99
N ILE A 358 -34.89 10.29 -35.91
CA ILE A 358 -36.17 10.99 -35.82
C ILE A 358 -35.94 12.40 -35.29
N ILE A 359 -36.29 13.42 -36.09
CA ILE A 359 -36.23 14.84 -35.72
C ILE A 359 -37.18 15.10 -34.55
N GLY A 360 -36.67 15.69 -33.46
CA GLY A 360 -37.45 16.00 -32.26
C GLY A 360 -37.68 14.81 -31.32
N SER A 361 -36.94 13.71 -31.50
CA SER A 361 -36.99 12.56 -30.59
C SER A 361 -36.58 12.96 -29.17
N ILE A 362 -37.34 12.47 -28.19
CA ILE A 362 -37.02 12.61 -26.76
C ILE A 362 -35.76 11.83 -26.34
N TYR A 363 -35.24 10.97 -27.22
CA TYR A 363 -33.98 10.25 -27.00
C TYR A 363 -32.76 10.99 -27.57
N SER A 364 -32.93 12.01 -28.41
CA SER A 364 -31.80 12.71 -29.00
C SER A 364 -31.08 13.55 -27.96
N GLY A 365 -29.78 13.30 -27.75
CA GLY A 365 -28.97 14.07 -26.80
C GLY A 365 -29.29 13.80 -25.32
N ILE A 366 -29.94 12.68 -25.00
CA ILE A 366 -30.03 12.24 -23.60
C ILE A 366 -28.64 11.92 -23.06
N ASN A 367 -28.38 12.33 -21.83
CA ASN A 367 -27.14 12.01 -21.15
C ASN A 367 -27.11 10.52 -20.78
N VAL A 368 -25.96 9.91 -20.94
CA VAL A 368 -25.70 8.53 -20.57
C VAL A 368 -24.57 8.54 -19.57
N GLN A 369 -24.70 7.73 -18.52
CA GLN A 369 -23.65 7.59 -17.52
C GLN A 369 -22.37 7.13 -18.20
N GLY A 370 -21.28 7.88 -17.99
CA GLY A 370 -19.95 7.47 -18.43
C GLY A 370 -19.42 6.33 -17.56
N ILE A 371 -18.60 5.47 -18.15
CA ILE A 371 -17.90 4.41 -17.41
C ILE A 371 -16.49 4.90 -17.10
N SER A 372 -16.09 4.84 -15.83
CA SER A 372 -14.68 5.01 -15.47
C SER A 372 -13.94 3.74 -15.86
N ALA A 373 -12.91 3.87 -16.69
CA ALA A 373 -12.04 2.78 -17.05
C ALA A 373 -10.68 2.98 -16.40
N HIS A 374 -10.13 1.93 -15.80
CA HIS A 374 -8.74 1.92 -15.36
C HIS A 374 -7.89 1.31 -16.48
N VAL A 375 -6.91 2.08 -16.95
CA VAL A 375 -6.06 1.70 -18.08
C VAL A 375 -4.62 1.55 -17.60
N GLY A 376 -4.13 0.31 -17.57
CA GLY A 376 -2.72 0.02 -17.40
C GLY A 376 -2.00 0.12 -18.74
N ASP A 377 -1.33 1.24 -19.00
CA ASP A 377 -0.49 1.37 -20.19
C ASP A 377 0.93 0.83 -19.96
N ASN A 378 1.66 0.62 -21.06
CA ASN A 378 3.03 0.13 -21.02
C ASN A 378 4.08 1.26 -21.04
N ASP A 379 3.65 2.52 -21.06
CA ASP A 379 4.55 3.69 -21.02
C ASP A 379 5.18 3.81 -19.63
N THR A 380 4.37 3.60 -18.58
CA THR A 380 4.83 3.60 -17.18
C THR A 380 4.77 2.19 -16.60
N PRO A 381 5.82 1.72 -15.91
CA PRO A 381 5.75 0.45 -15.19
C PRO A 381 4.68 0.51 -14.10
N GLY A 382 3.79 -0.48 -14.08
CA GLY A 382 2.70 -0.59 -13.11
C GLY A 382 2.39 -2.03 -12.78
N VAL A 383 1.63 -2.22 -11.70
CA VAL A 383 1.03 -3.50 -11.30
C VAL A 383 -0.47 -3.34 -11.24
N VAL A 384 -1.19 -4.18 -11.97
CA VAL A 384 -2.65 -4.22 -11.94
C VAL A 384 -3.09 -5.38 -11.07
N VAL A 385 -3.99 -5.09 -10.15
CA VAL A 385 -4.66 -6.09 -9.31
C VAL A 385 -6.12 -6.19 -9.74
N ILE A 386 -6.57 -7.41 -10.01
CA ILE A 386 -7.90 -7.68 -10.56
C ILE A 386 -8.68 -8.52 -9.55
N PRO A 387 -9.63 -7.92 -8.81
CA PRO A 387 -10.60 -8.65 -8.00
C PRO A 387 -11.47 -9.58 -8.85
N THR A 388 -12.03 -10.63 -8.26
CA THR A 388 -13.08 -11.43 -8.89
C THR A 388 -14.48 -10.91 -8.51
N ASP A 389 -15.42 -10.95 -9.46
CA ASP A 389 -16.84 -10.65 -9.25
C ASP A 389 -17.13 -9.27 -8.61
N GLY A 390 -16.28 -8.27 -8.87
CA GLY A 390 -16.44 -6.87 -8.42
C GLY A 390 -16.13 -6.58 -6.95
N SER A 391 -16.08 -7.59 -6.07
CA SER A 391 -15.60 -7.42 -4.68
C SER A 391 -15.10 -8.72 -4.10
N ASN A 392 -13.97 -8.66 -3.37
CA ASN A 392 -13.45 -9.83 -2.68
C ASN A 392 -14.12 -10.04 -1.31
N GLN A 393 -14.55 -11.28 -1.05
CA GLN A 393 -15.13 -11.65 0.24
C GLN A 393 -14.99 -13.15 0.53
N VAL A 394 -14.80 -13.50 1.79
CA VAL A 394 -14.64 -14.89 2.25
C VAL A 394 -15.42 -15.19 3.51
N VAL A 395 -15.92 -16.42 3.61
CA VAL A 395 -16.64 -16.94 4.77
C VAL A 395 -15.79 -17.98 5.48
N GLN A 396 -15.73 -17.91 6.81
CA GLN A 396 -14.95 -18.87 7.59
C GLN A 396 -15.48 -20.30 7.41
N GLY A 397 -14.60 -21.18 6.93
CA GLY A 397 -14.85 -22.61 6.81
C GLY A 397 -14.51 -23.40 8.08
N ASN A 398 -14.31 -24.70 7.93
CA ASN A 398 -13.89 -25.61 9.01
C ASN A 398 -12.36 -25.76 9.14
N GLY A 399 -11.58 -24.98 8.38
CA GLY A 399 -10.11 -25.03 8.34
C GLY A 399 -9.50 -26.22 7.60
N THR A 400 -10.31 -27.10 6.99
CA THR A 400 -9.85 -28.35 6.34
C THR A 400 -10.42 -28.56 4.94
N THR A 401 -11.59 -28.00 4.64
CA THR A 401 -12.23 -28.04 3.33
C THR A 401 -12.42 -26.61 2.84
N PHE A 402 -11.99 -26.37 1.60
CA PHE A 402 -11.95 -25.05 0.98
C PHE A 402 -12.54 -25.13 -0.44
N SER A 403 -13.39 -24.17 -0.82
CA SER A 403 -14.02 -24.09 -2.13
C SER A 403 -14.38 -22.65 -2.50
N GLU A 404 -14.23 -22.31 -3.78
CA GLU A 404 -14.74 -21.05 -4.34
C GLU A 404 -16.28 -21.05 -4.38
N THR A 405 -16.92 -22.23 -4.54
CA THR A 405 -18.38 -22.31 -4.70
C THR A 405 -19.15 -21.99 -3.43
N ASP A 406 -18.56 -22.29 -2.27
CA ASP A 406 -19.11 -21.93 -0.96
C ASP A 406 -18.36 -20.72 -0.36
N GLN A 407 -17.54 -20.04 -1.15
CA GLN A 407 -16.84 -18.81 -0.76
C GLN A 407 -16.01 -18.97 0.53
N THR A 408 -15.55 -20.18 0.83
CA THR A 408 -14.49 -20.41 1.82
C THR A 408 -13.11 -20.11 1.23
N LEU A 409 -13.02 -20.04 -0.11
CA LEU A 409 -11.94 -19.41 -0.85
C LEU A 409 -12.47 -18.27 -1.71
N ASP A 410 -11.59 -17.32 -1.95
CA ASP A 410 -11.72 -16.30 -2.98
C ASP A 410 -10.35 -16.02 -3.59
N LYS A 411 -10.28 -15.24 -4.67
CA LYS A 411 -9.02 -14.94 -5.35
C LYS A 411 -8.99 -13.55 -5.97
N PHE A 412 -7.79 -13.08 -6.24
CA PHE A 412 -7.54 -11.96 -7.13
C PHE A 412 -6.37 -12.28 -8.04
N TYR A 413 -6.15 -11.48 -9.07
CA TYR A 413 -5.03 -11.65 -9.99
C TYR A 413 -4.07 -10.47 -9.92
N VAL A 414 -2.79 -10.75 -10.13
CA VAL A 414 -1.72 -9.74 -10.24
C VAL A 414 -1.05 -9.86 -11.60
N VAL A 415 -0.80 -8.74 -12.26
CA VAL A 415 -0.14 -8.66 -13.57
C VAL A 415 0.68 -7.37 -13.70
N LEU A 416 1.76 -7.39 -14.49
CA LEU A 416 2.54 -6.17 -14.77
C LEU A 416 2.01 -5.48 -16.04
N THR A 417 2.10 -4.16 -16.10
CA THR A 417 1.70 -3.37 -17.28
C THR A 417 2.80 -3.27 -18.34
N ARG A 418 4.05 -3.55 -17.98
CA ARG A 418 5.24 -3.42 -18.85
C ARG A 418 6.18 -4.61 -18.68
N ALA A 419 6.93 -4.94 -19.73
CA ALA A 419 7.95 -5.99 -19.66
C ALA A 419 9.08 -5.59 -18.69
N PRO A 420 9.43 -6.44 -17.71
CA PRO A 420 10.51 -6.11 -16.79
C PRO A 420 11.89 -6.45 -17.36
N GLU A 421 12.89 -5.63 -17.03
CA GLU A 421 14.29 -5.78 -17.49
C GLU A 421 15.06 -6.84 -16.69
N VAL A 422 14.75 -6.92 -15.40
CA VAL A 422 15.21 -7.93 -14.44
C VAL A 422 13.98 -8.63 -13.88
N ALA A 423 14.14 -9.81 -13.28
CA ALA A 423 12.99 -10.47 -12.64
C ALA A 423 12.37 -9.53 -11.60
N VAL A 424 11.05 -9.37 -11.67
CA VAL A 424 10.26 -8.59 -10.71
C VAL A 424 9.53 -9.57 -9.83
N ASN A 425 9.73 -9.44 -8.52
CA ASN A 425 9.03 -10.23 -7.53
C ASN A 425 7.96 -9.36 -6.88
N VAL A 426 6.69 -9.80 -6.95
CA VAL A 426 5.61 -9.21 -6.17
C VAL A 426 5.36 -10.12 -4.97
N THR A 427 5.68 -9.65 -3.78
CA THR A 427 5.37 -10.34 -2.54
C THR A 427 3.95 -9.98 -2.11
N VAL A 428 3.15 -11.00 -1.82
CA VAL A 428 1.77 -10.87 -1.33
C VAL A 428 1.76 -11.35 0.10
N THR A 429 1.49 -10.43 1.03
CA THR A 429 1.45 -10.68 2.46
C THR A 429 0.00 -10.68 2.94
N PRO A 430 -0.52 -11.83 3.42
CA PRO A 430 -1.85 -11.89 4.01
C PRO A 430 -1.92 -11.11 5.34
N PRO A 431 -2.99 -10.36 5.61
CA PRO A 431 -3.21 -9.72 6.91
C PRO A 431 -3.61 -10.76 7.97
N PRO A 432 -3.52 -10.41 9.27
CA PRO A 432 -4.05 -11.26 10.35
C PRO A 432 -5.51 -11.67 10.09
N GLY A 433 -5.82 -12.96 10.29
CA GLY A 433 -7.15 -13.53 10.06
C GLY A 433 -7.38 -14.08 8.64
N LEU A 434 -6.49 -13.81 7.68
CA LEU A 434 -6.47 -14.43 6.36
C LEU A 434 -5.19 -15.25 6.16
N ALA A 435 -5.25 -16.24 5.28
CA ALA A 435 -4.08 -16.97 4.82
C ALA A 435 -4.21 -17.35 3.34
N LEU A 436 -3.07 -17.42 2.68
CA LEU A 436 -2.98 -17.82 1.27
C LEU A 436 -3.20 -19.32 1.10
N TYR A 437 -3.74 -19.76 -0.03
CA TYR A 437 -4.03 -21.17 -0.33
C TYR A 437 -3.20 -21.67 -1.51
N ASN A 438 -2.46 -22.76 -1.32
CA ASN A 438 -1.55 -23.31 -2.35
C ASN A 438 -2.18 -24.42 -3.21
N GLY A 439 -3.49 -24.65 -3.10
CA GLY A 439 -4.17 -25.78 -3.75
C GLY A 439 -4.39 -26.99 -2.85
N SER A 440 -3.79 -27.01 -1.64
CA SER A 440 -4.00 -28.09 -0.66
C SER A 440 -4.25 -27.60 0.77
N VAL A 441 -3.53 -26.57 1.22
CA VAL A 441 -3.59 -26.06 2.59
C VAL A 441 -3.47 -24.54 2.62
N LEU A 442 -3.92 -23.93 3.71
CA LEU A 442 -3.58 -22.55 4.01
C LEU A 442 -2.11 -22.45 4.42
N LEU A 443 -1.40 -21.48 3.83
CA LEU A 443 0.00 -21.16 4.08
C LEU A 443 0.10 -20.34 5.36
N ARG A 444 0.48 -21.01 6.44
CA ARG A 444 0.60 -20.45 7.79
C ARG A 444 1.52 -21.32 8.64
N ALA A 445 2.25 -20.69 9.55
CA ALA A 445 2.93 -21.37 10.66
C ALA A 445 1.98 -21.41 11.86
N ILE A 446 1.91 -22.52 12.59
CA ILE A 446 1.14 -22.61 13.84
C ILE A 446 2.14 -22.71 14.99
N ASN A 447 2.03 -21.84 15.97
CA ASN A 447 2.96 -21.81 17.09
C ASN A 447 2.73 -22.99 18.03
N SER A 448 3.82 -23.57 18.53
CA SER A 448 3.75 -24.40 19.72
C SER A 448 3.87 -23.54 20.97
N GLU A 449 3.15 -23.91 22.03
CA GLU A 449 3.13 -23.09 23.24
C GLU A 449 4.50 -23.04 23.91
N THR A 450 4.91 -21.85 24.35
CA THR A 450 6.08 -21.66 25.23
C THR A 450 5.66 -20.98 26.52
N GLN A 451 6.06 -21.58 27.64
CA GLN A 451 5.83 -21.06 28.98
C GLN A 451 7.16 -20.81 29.68
N VAL A 452 7.26 -19.69 30.39
CA VAL A 452 8.48 -19.29 31.09
C VAL A 452 8.28 -19.40 32.59
N LEU A 453 9.09 -20.26 33.23
CA LEU A 453 9.21 -20.37 34.67
C LEU A 453 10.32 -19.42 35.17
N LYS A 454 9.98 -18.53 36.10
CA LYS A 454 10.95 -17.65 36.78
C LYS A 454 10.99 -18.00 38.26
N LEU A 455 12.16 -18.40 38.75
CA LEU A 455 12.44 -18.57 40.18
C LEU A 455 13.12 -17.31 40.71
N ARG A 456 12.59 -16.72 41.79
CA ARG A 456 13.13 -15.50 42.40
C ARG A 456 13.47 -15.73 43.85
N ASN A 457 14.65 -15.25 44.24
CA ASN A 457 15.18 -15.40 45.59
C ASN A 457 15.15 -16.84 46.11
N LEU A 458 15.23 -17.84 45.23
CA LEU A 458 15.26 -19.25 45.61
C LEU A 458 16.71 -19.75 45.51
N PHE A 459 17.32 -20.06 46.65
CA PHE A 459 18.71 -20.52 46.73
C PHE A 459 18.89 -21.82 47.53
N ALA A 460 17.78 -22.39 48.02
CA ALA A 460 17.69 -23.66 48.72
C ALA A 460 16.24 -24.19 48.69
N GLY A 461 16.08 -25.49 48.90
CA GLY A 461 14.77 -26.16 48.93
C GLY A 461 14.31 -26.67 47.57
N HIS A 462 13.03 -27.02 47.47
CA HIS A 462 12.46 -27.64 46.27
C HIS A 462 11.22 -26.91 45.75
N PHE A 463 10.88 -27.18 44.49
CA PHE A 463 9.62 -26.80 43.86
C PHE A 463 9.03 -27.97 43.07
N THR A 464 7.76 -27.87 42.70
CA THR A 464 7.08 -28.83 41.81
C THR A 464 6.35 -28.08 40.71
N LEU A 465 6.23 -28.70 39.54
CA LEU A 465 5.41 -28.22 38.44
C LEU A 465 4.19 -29.12 38.29
N THR A 466 3.02 -28.52 38.05
CA THR A 466 1.79 -29.24 37.75
C THR A 466 1.29 -28.85 36.37
N PHE A 467 1.07 -29.84 35.52
CA PHE A 467 0.49 -29.70 34.19
C PHE A 467 -0.84 -30.47 34.16
N ASP A 468 -1.94 -29.81 33.81
CA ASP A 468 -3.28 -30.42 33.65
C ASP A 468 -3.61 -31.50 34.71
N GLY A 469 -3.40 -31.14 35.99
CA GLY A 469 -3.69 -32.01 37.14
C GLY A 469 -2.63 -33.04 37.52
N ALA A 470 -1.55 -33.22 36.75
CA ALA A 470 -0.42 -34.10 37.07
C ALA A 470 0.79 -33.30 37.58
N THR A 471 1.35 -33.71 38.72
CA THR A 471 2.45 -32.99 39.39
C THR A 471 3.76 -33.76 39.29
N THR A 472 4.86 -33.05 39.02
CA THR A 472 6.21 -33.63 38.96
C THR A 472 6.66 -34.12 40.35
N GLY A 473 7.73 -34.92 40.39
CA GLY A 473 8.52 -35.04 41.62
C GLY A 473 9.09 -33.68 42.07
N ALA A 474 9.58 -33.63 43.31
CA ALA A 474 10.24 -32.43 43.84
C ALA A 474 11.54 -32.16 43.07
N LEU A 475 11.64 -30.97 42.49
CA LEU A 475 12.79 -30.43 41.77
C LEU A 475 13.59 -29.52 42.70
N ALA A 476 14.91 -29.69 42.76
CA ALA A 476 15.77 -28.83 43.56
C ALA A 476 15.79 -27.39 43.01
N PHE A 477 16.09 -26.39 43.85
CA PHE A 477 16.17 -24.99 43.44
C PHE A 477 17.10 -24.71 42.25
N ASP A 478 18.11 -25.56 42.06
CA ASP A 478 19.13 -25.53 41.00
C ASP A 478 18.97 -26.67 39.98
N ALA A 479 17.77 -27.27 39.87
CA ALA A 479 17.49 -28.34 38.90
C ALA A 479 17.85 -27.90 37.47
N PRO A 480 18.69 -28.62 36.72
CA PRO A 480 19.07 -28.22 35.36
C PRO A 480 17.88 -28.35 34.39
N ALA A 481 17.88 -27.57 33.29
CA ALA A 481 16.91 -27.73 32.20
C ALA A 481 16.91 -29.16 31.61
N CYS A 482 18.06 -29.59 31.09
CA CYS A 482 18.37 -30.97 30.70
C CYS A 482 19.91 -31.11 30.65
N ASP A 483 20.46 -32.32 30.81
CA ASP A 483 21.91 -32.57 30.81
C ASP A 483 22.53 -32.77 29.40
N GLY A 484 21.78 -32.45 28.35
CA GLY A 484 22.25 -32.43 26.96
C GLY A 484 22.38 -33.80 26.29
N VAL A 485 22.13 -34.92 26.99
CA VAL A 485 22.17 -36.27 26.39
C VAL A 485 21.01 -37.16 26.85
N THR A 486 20.56 -37.07 28.10
CA THR A 486 19.44 -37.87 28.62
C THR A 486 18.77 -37.15 29.80
N CYS A 487 17.63 -36.50 29.57
CA CYS A 487 16.98 -35.72 30.61
C CYS A 487 16.48 -36.62 31.76
N SER A 488 17.21 -36.65 32.87
CA SER A 488 16.78 -37.38 34.07
C SER A 488 15.57 -36.72 34.72
N THR A 489 14.82 -37.45 35.55
CA THR A 489 13.67 -36.90 36.30
C THR A 489 14.06 -35.86 37.37
N ALA A 490 15.36 -35.61 37.57
CA ALA A 490 15.87 -34.52 38.39
C ALA A 490 16.05 -33.19 37.60
N SER A 491 16.00 -33.25 36.26
CA SER A 491 15.95 -32.07 35.40
C SER A 491 14.52 -31.60 35.18
N VAL A 492 14.32 -30.31 34.88
CA VAL A 492 12.98 -29.76 34.61
C VAL A 492 12.34 -30.47 33.42
N GLN A 493 13.08 -30.66 32.31
CA GLN A 493 12.56 -31.36 31.14
C GLN A 493 12.19 -32.81 31.45
N GLY A 494 13.11 -33.58 32.04
CA GLY A 494 12.86 -35.00 32.31
C GLY A 494 11.75 -35.23 33.34
N ALA A 495 11.56 -34.31 34.29
CA ALA A 495 10.46 -34.38 35.25
C ALA A 495 9.09 -34.12 34.59
N LEU A 496 9.00 -33.15 33.68
CA LEU A 496 7.80 -32.88 32.90
C LEU A 496 7.49 -34.05 31.95
N GLU A 497 8.49 -34.55 31.22
CA GLU A 497 8.33 -35.70 30.31
C GLU A 497 7.89 -36.99 31.01
N ALA A 498 8.18 -37.13 32.31
CA ALA A 498 7.73 -38.26 33.13
C ALA A 498 6.24 -38.19 33.54
N LEU A 499 5.58 -37.04 33.37
CA LEU A 499 4.14 -36.92 33.61
C LEU A 499 3.36 -37.71 32.56
N PHE A 500 2.35 -38.45 32.98
CA PHE A 500 1.56 -39.31 32.08
C PHE A 500 0.78 -38.53 31.02
N ASN A 501 0.46 -37.25 31.28
CA ASN A 501 -0.27 -36.35 30.38
C ASN A 501 0.66 -35.43 29.57
N VAL A 502 1.97 -35.47 29.81
CA VAL A 502 2.98 -34.83 28.95
C VAL A 502 3.64 -35.88 28.08
N GLY A 503 4.29 -36.88 28.67
CA GLY A 503 5.00 -37.94 27.97
C GLY A 503 6.36 -37.53 27.40
N GLY A 504 7.20 -38.53 27.11
CA GLY A 504 8.56 -38.32 26.60
C GLY A 504 8.59 -37.67 25.22
N GLY A 505 9.48 -36.68 25.04
CA GLY A 505 9.68 -35.98 23.78
C GLY A 505 8.67 -34.86 23.49
N ASN A 506 7.78 -34.52 24.43
CA ASN A 506 6.73 -33.52 24.22
C ASN A 506 7.01 -32.15 24.86
N VAL A 507 8.18 -31.97 25.48
CA VAL A 507 8.67 -30.66 25.95
C VAL A 507 10.16 -30.48 25.66
N HIS A 508 10.58 -29.25 25.41
CA HIS A 508 11.97 -28.82 25.38
C HIS A 508 12.16 -27.74 26.44
N VAL A 509 13.24 -27.81 27.21
CA VAL A 509 13.51 -26.81 28.25
C VAL A 509 14.89 -26.21 28.04
N GLU A 510 14.95 -24.89 28.06
CA GLU A 510 16.19 -24.11 28.06
C GLU A 510 16.29 -23.31 29.35
N GLN A 511 17.51 -23.02 29.79
CA GLN A 511 17.75 -22.35 31.07
C GLN A 511 18.78 -21.23 30.94
N THR A 512 18.40 -20.04 31.44
CA THR A 512 19.29 -18.90 31.63
C THR A 512 19.20 -18.43 33.07
N GLY A 513 20.20 -18.79 33.87
CA GLY A 513 20.19 -18.52 35.32
C GLY A 513 19.01 -19.22 36.02
N ALA A 514 18.12 -18.42 36.61
CA ALA A 514 16.94 -18.90 37.34
C ALA A 514 15.63 -18.88 36.50
N VAL A 515 15.76 -18.73 35.18
CA VAL A 515 14.66 -18.69 34.23
C VAL A 515 14.73 -19.94 33.35
N TYR A 516 13.61 -20.64 33.23
CA TYR A 516 13.44 -21.79 32.34
C TYR A 516 12.40 -21.46 31.27
N THR A 517 12.78 -21.62 30.01
CA THR A 517 11.88 -21.50 28.86
C THR A 517 11.45 -22.91 28.46
N ILE A 518 10.16 -23.19 28.56
CA ILE A 518 9.56 -24.52 28.37
C ILE A 518 8.70 -24.47 27.12
N THR A 519 9.16 -25.08 26.03
CA THR A 519 8.43 -25.16 24.76
C THR A 519 7.80 -26.54 24.61
N PHE A 520 6.49 -26.58 24.44
CA PHE A 520 5.75 -27.81 24.17
C PHE A 520 5.99 -28.25 22.72
N LYS A 521 6.13 -29.55 22.48
CA LYS A 521 6.44 -30.12 21.17
C LYS A 521 5.81 -31.50 21.01
N GLY A 522 6.09 -32.17 19.89
CA GLY A 522 5.59 -33.52 19.63
C GLY A 522 4.06 -33.57 19.61
N ALA A 523 3.46 -34.40 20.46
CA ALA A 523 2.00 -34.51 20.58
C ALA A 523 1.33 -33.27 21.19
N LEU A 524 2.09 -32.40 21.85
CA LEU A 524 1.62 -31.13 22.41
C LEU A 524 2.06 -29.92 21.57
N ALA A 525 2.61 -30.15 20.37
CA ALA A 525 2.92 -29.09 19.42
C ALA A 525 1.64 -28.47 18.83
N HIS A 526 1.70 -27.19 18.46
CA HIS A 526 0.65 -26.49 17.71
C HIS A 526 -0.73 -26.48 18.39
N VAL A 527 -0.78 -26.61 19.71
CA VAL A 527 -2.02 -26.58 20.49
C VAL A 527 -1.84 -25.67 21.69
N ASN A 528 -2.91 -24.98 22.07
CA ASN A 528 -3.00 -24.26 23.33
C ASN A 528 -3.08 -25.28 24.47
N VAL A 529 -2.13 -25.24 25.40
CA VAL A 529 -2.04 -26.17 26.52
C VAL A 529 -2.31 -25.46 27.85
N ALA A 530 -2.56 -26.23 28.90
CA ALA A 530 -2.77 -25.64 30.23
C ALA A 530 -1.48 -24.96 30.75
N GLN A 531 -1.61 -23.79 31.36
CA GLN A 531 -0.48 -23.12 32.02
C GLN A 531 0.03 -23.97 33.19
N LEU A 532 1.35 -24.20 33.25
CA LEU A 532 2.01 -24.89 34.35
C LEU A 532 1.78 -24.11 35.66
N VAL A 533 1.48 -24.85 36.72
CA VAL A 533 1.40 -24.30 38.07
C VAL A 533 2.68 -24.67 38.81
N VAL A 534 3.45 -23.67 39.21
CA VAL A 534 4.62 -23.87 40.08
C VAL A 534 4.22 -23.76 41.55
N THR A 535 4.68 -24.69 42.38
CA THR A 535 4.50 -24.66 43.83
C THR A 535 5.84 -24.82 44.52
N LEU A 536 6.19 -23.87 45.38
CA LEU A 536 7.35 -23.99 46.26
C LEU A 536 7.04 -24.96 47.41
N GLN A 537 7.97 -25.85 47.71
CA GLN A 537 7.83 -26.80 48.80
C GLN A 537 8.18 -26.14 50.14
N GLY A 538 7.76 -26.76 51.26
CA GLY A 538 7.90 -26.18 52.60
C GLY A 538 9.35 -25.99 53.09
N ASP A 539 10.33 -26.48 52.33
CA ASP A 539 11.76 -26.34 52.58
C ASP A 539 12.42 -25.21 51.75
N ALA A 540 11.65 -24.47 50.95
CA ALA A 540 12.12 -23.28 50.25
C ALA A 540 12.51 -22.16 51.25
N ASN A 541 13.55 -21.40 50.94
CA ASN A 541 13.98 -20.31 51.80
C ASN A 541 12.94 -19.17 51.89
N SER A 542 13.01 -18.38 52.96
CA SER A 542 12.08 -17.26 53.17
C SER A 542 12.17 -16.23 52.05
N HIS A 543 11.00 -15.70 51.63
CA HIS A 543 10.84 -14.74 50.52
C HIS A 543 11.15 -15.28 49.11
N ALA A 544 11.36 -16.59 48.95
CA ALA A 544 11.37 -17.20 47.63
C ALA A 544 10.00 -17.06 46.96
N SER A 545 9.99 -16.82 45.65
CA SER A 545 8.78 -16.85 44.83
C SER A 545 9.06 -17.51 43.49
N ALA A 546 8.01 -18.06 42.89
CA ALA A 546 8.07 -18.68 41.57
C ALA A 546 6.82 -18.30 40.78
N THR A 547 6.99 -18.05 39.49
CA THR A 547 5.90 -17.70 38.57
C THR A 547 6.08 -18.43 37.25
N VAL A 548 4.98 -18.88 36.66
CA VAL A 548 4.92 -19.33 35.27
C VAL A 548 4.06 -18.34 34.50
N GLN A 549 4.47 -18.05 33.27
CA GLN A 549 3.71 -17.24 32.32
C GLN A 549 3.80 -17.88 30.94
N THR A 550 2.68 -18.05 30.23
CA THR A 550 2.71 -18.35 28.79
C THR A 550 3.24 -17.12 28.04
N THR A 551 4.33 -17.29 27.30
CA THR A 551 4.97 -16.24 26.51
C THR A 551 4.72 -16.38 25.02
N VAL A 552 4.46 -17.59 24.53
CA VAL A 552 3.99 -17.84 23.16
C VAL A 552 2.76 -18.74 23.27
N LEU A 553 1.60 -18.29 22.80
CA LEU A 553 0.37 -19.07 22.85
C LEU A 553 0.40 -20.17 21.77
N GLY A 554 0.13 -21.42 22.16
CA GLY A 554 0.09 -22.53 21.20
C GLY A 554 -1.21 -22.55 20.39
N GLY A 555 -1.15 -23.11 19.17
CA GLY A 555 -2.32 -23.27 18.31
C GLY A 555 -2.81 -21.99 17.63
N VAL A 556 -2.08 -20.89 17.80
CA VAL A 556 -2.25 -19.64 17.07
C VAL A 556 -1.39 -19.68 15.82
N SER A 557 -1.95 -19.26 14.69
CA SER A 557 -1.22 -19.17 13.43
C SER A 557 -0.71 -17.77 13.11
N THR A 558 0.40 -17.75 12.38
CA THR A 558 0.90 -16.60 11.64
C THR A 558 0.87 -16.95 10.15
N PRO A 559 0.18 -16.19 9.30
CA PRO A 559 0.07 -16.53 7.90
C PRO A 559 1.40 -16.25 7.17
N THR A 560 1.66 -16.99 6.09
CA THR A 560 2.92 -16.89 5.34
C THR A 560 2.71 -16.16 4.02
N ALA A 561 3.58 -15.21 3.71
CA ALA A 561 3.59 -14.51 2.44
C ALA A 561 3.95 -15.45 1.27
N THR A 562 3.65 -15.02 0.04
CA THR A 562 4.12 -15.69 -1.18
C THR A 562 4.73 -14.69 -2.15
N THR A 563 5.55 -15.16 -3.08
CA THR A 563 6.16 -14.33 -4.11
C THR A 563 5.71 -14.77 -5.50
N LEU A 564 5.18 -13.81 -6.26
CA LEU A 564 4.85 -13.95 -7.67
C LEU A 564 6.03 -13.43 -8.51
N ALA A 565 6.66 -14.31 -9.28
CA ALA A 565 7.82 -13.96 -10.11
C ALA A 565 7.42 -13.63 -11.55
N PHE A 566 7.73 -12.41 -11.98
CA PHE A 566 7.50 -11.91 -13.33
C PHE A 566 8.82 -11.68 -14.08
N ASN A 567 8.84 -12.05 -15.35
CA ASN A 567 9.96 -11.93 -16.28
C ASN A 567 9.46 -11.62 -17.70
N SER A 568 10.40 -11.48 -18.63
CA SER A 568 10.12 -11.18 -20.04
C SER A 568 9.15 -12.14 -20.76
N ALA A 569 8.84 -13.32 -20.21
CA ALA A 569 7.96 -14.32 -20.83
C ALA A 569 6.59 -14.48 -20.13
N ASN A 570 6.35 -13.85 -18.98
CA ASN A 570 5.09 -14.01 -18.24
C ASN A 570 4.52 -12.72 -17.64
N TRP A 571 5.16 -11.57 -17.82
CA TRP A 571 4.72 -10.30 -17.24
C TRP A 571 3.28 -9.91 -17.58
N TRP A 572 2.79 -10.29 -18.78
CA TRP A 572 1.43 -10.03 -19.26
C TRP A 572 0.39 -11.07 -18.83
N MET A 573 0.78 -12.14 -18.14
CA MET A 573 -0.11 -13.23 -17.77
C MET A 573 -0.61 -13.04 -16.33
N PRO A 574 -1.91 -12.76 -16.10
CA PRO A 574 -2.47 -12.64 -14.76
C PRO A 574 -2.17 -13.87 -13.90
N GLN A 575 -1.49 -13.66 -12.77
CA GLN A 575 -1.16 -14.71 -11.81
C GLN A 575 -2.19 -14.71 -10.67
N PRO A 576 -2.84 -15.85 -10.36
CA PRO A 576 -3.85 -15.91 -9.31
C PRO A 576 -3.21 -15.95 -7.92
N VAL A 577 -3.80 -15.19 -6.99
CA VAL A 577 -3.60 -15.31 -5.55
C VAL A 577 -4.91 -15.82 -4.96
N VAL A 578 -4.87 -17.02 -4.39
CA VAL A 578 -6.04 -17.65 -3.76
C VAL A 578 -5.88 -17.58 -2.25
N PHE A 579 -6.96 -17.27 -1.52
CA PHE A 579 -6.92 -17.09 -0.08
C PHE A 579 -8.22 -17.53 0.59
N GLY A 580 -8.18 -17.69 1.91
CA GLY A 580 -9.33 -17.99 2.75
C GLY A 580 -9.12 -17.49 4.17
N VAL A 581 -10.15 -17.67 5.02
CA VAL A 581 -10.07 -17.30 6.43
C VAL A 581 -9.11 -18.22 7.18
N ASP A 582 -8.16 -17.63 7.90
CA ASP A 582 -7.28 -18.37 8.78
C ASP A 582 -7.99 -18.72 10.09
N ASP A 583 -8.51 -19.94 10.17
CA ASP A 583 -9.25 -20.46 11.32
C ASP A 583 -8.42 -20.62 12.61
N LYS A 584 -7.09 -20.41 12.53
CA LYS A 584 -6.16 -20.48 13.66
C LYS A 584 -5.57 -19.13 14.05
N ALA A 585 -5.92 -18.06 13.36
CA ALA A 585 -5.43 -16.73 13.70
C ALA A 585 -5.86 -16.34 15.13
N ALA A 586 -5.05 -15.55 15.82
CA ALA A 586 -5.36 -15.06 17.16
C ALA A 586 -6.69 -14.30 17.21
N THR A 587 -6.95 -13.52 16.15
CA THR A 587 -8.18 -12.80 15.89
C THR A 587 -8.52 -12.92 14.41
N VAL A 588 -9.83 -12.95 14.10
CA VAL A 588 -10.33 -12.91 12.72
C VAL A 588 -11.22 -11.67 12.60
N PRO A 589 -10.78 -10.63 11.89
CA PRO A 589 -11.56 -9.40 11.71
C PRO A 589 -12.71 -9.62 10.73
N THR A 590 -13.56 -8.61 10.55
CA THR A 590 -14.68 -8.59 9.59
C THR A 590 -14.30 -7.98 8.24
N SER A 591 -13.13 -7.37 8.17
CA SER A 591 -12.50 -6.82 6.97
C SER A 591 -10.99 -6.92 7.13
N ALA A 592 -10.26 -7.09 6.03
CA ALA A 592 -8.82 -6.98 6.03
C ALA A 592 -8.30 -6.68 4.63
N ASP A 593 -7.10 -6.12 4.55
CA ASP A 593 -6.46 -5.73 3.30
C ASP A 593 -5.19 -6.58 3.06
N PHE A 594 -5.07 -7.17 1.87
CA PHE A 594 -3.79 -7.74 1.45
C PHE A 594 -2.77 -6.64 1.21
N LEU A 595 -1.59 -6.83 1.79
CA LEU A 595 -0.47 -5.95 1.60
C LEU A 595 0.42 -6.55 0.52
N ASN A 596 0.61 -5.80 -0.55
CA ASN A 596 1.39 -6.23 -1.69
C ASN A 596 2.61 -5.33 -1.82
N ALA A 597 3.78 -5.92 -2.05
CA ALA A 597 5.02 -5.18 -2.18
C ALA A 597 5.82 -5.69 -3.37
N ILE A 598 6.54 -4.79 -4.03
CA ILE A 598 7.49 -5.15 -5.08
C ILE A 598 8.88 -5.23 -4.47
N ALA A 599 9.59 -6.30 -4.80
CA ALA A 599 11.00 -6.47 -4.52
C ALA A 599 11.77 -6.55 -5.84
N VAL A 600 12.56 -5.51 -6.12
CA VAL A 600 13.43 -5.41 -7.29
C VAL A 600 14.74 -4.78 -6.86
N THR A 601 15.86 -5.34 -7.30
CA THR A 601 17.17 -4.71 -7.08
C THR A 601 17.33 -3.52 -8.05
N PRO A 602 17.49 -2.28 -7.56
CA PRO A 602 17.75 -1.14 -8.43
C PRO A 602 19.10 -1.26 -9.12
N LEU A 603 19.21 -0.67 -10.31
CA LEU A 603 20.50 -0.31 -10.88
C LEU A 603 21.12 0.78 -10.00
N SER A 604 22.39 0.67 -9.61
CA SER A 604 23.08 1.71 -8.83
C SER A 604 24.40 2.13 -9.47
N GLY A 605 24.83 3.36 -9.16
CA GLY A 605 26.09 3.90 -9.64
C GLY A 605 26.54 5.13 -8.86
N VAL A 606 27.76 5.59 -9.16
CA VAL A 606 28.31 6.81 -8.60
C VAL A 606 28.27 7.91 -9.64
N VAL A 607 27.76 9.08 -9.25
CA VAL A 607 27.68 10.28 -10.08
C VAL A 607 29.08 10.72 -10.53
N ALA A 608 29.20 11.13 -11.79
CA ALA A 608 30.41 11.67 -12.40
C ALA A 608 30.30 13.16 -12.76
N ALA A 609 31.44 13.73 -13.14
CA ALA A 609 31.52 15.11 -13.57
C ALA A 609 30.68 15.36 -14.83
N GLY A 610 30.01 16.51 -14.88
CA GLY A 610 29.09 16.89 -15.96
C GLY A 610 27.61 16.69 -15.64
N THR A 611 27.28 15.97 -14.56
CA THR A 611 25.93 15.99 -13.94
C THR A 611 25.58 17.41 -13.53
N GLN A 612 24.49 17.96 -14.07
CA GLN A 612 24.08 19.35 -13.83
C GLN A 612 22.61 19.59 -14.18
N SER A 613 22.04 20.66 -13.62
CA SER A 613 20.79 21.26 -14.12
C SER A 613 21.07 22.06 -15.39
N VAL A 614 20.13 22.04 -16.31
CA VAL A 614 20.18 22.77 -17.59
C VAL A 614 18.91 23.59 -17.72
N ASP A 615 19.08 24.88 -17.95
CA ASP A 615 18.04 25.83 -18.30
C ASP A 615 18.11 26.09 -19.82
N PRO A 616 17.19 25.51 -20.61
CA PRO A 616 17.19 25.68 -22.06
C PRO A 616 16.71 27.08 -22.49
N ASN A 617 15.89 27.76 -21.70
CA ASN A 617 15.46 29.13 -21.96
C ASN A 617 15.27 29.93 -20.65
N PRO A 618 16.21 30.83 -20.33
CA PRO A 618 16.16 31.62 -19.08
C PRO A 618 14.96 32.57 -18.93
N ASN A 619 14.11 32.68 -19.95
CA ASN A 619 12.90 33.50 -19.91
C ASN A 619 11.63 32.65 -19.69
N THR A 620 11.75 31.33 -19.59
CA THR A 620 10.62 30.41 -19.40
C THR A 620 10.86 29.60 -18.14
N ALA A 621 10.38 30.10 -17.01
CA ALA A 621 10.46 29.37 -15.76
C ALA A 621 9.73 28.03 -15.84
N GLY A 622 10.35 26.96 -15.35
CA GLY A 622 9.78 25.61 -15.31
C GLY A 622 10.11 24.71 -16.50
N ASP A 623 10.93 25.17 -17.46
CA ASP A 623 11.44 24.34 -18.56
C ASP A 623 12.81 23.69 -18.25
N GLU A 624 13.33 23.90 -17.05
CA GLU A 624 14.61 23.38 -16.61
C GLU A 624 14.57 21.86 -16.36
N TYR A 625 15.63 21.19 -16.77
CA TYR A 625 15.81 19.75 -16.59
C TYR A 625 17.17 19.44 -15.97
N ALA A 626 17.41 18.18 -15.63
CA ALA A 626 18.70 17.73 -15.15
C ALA A 626 19.32 16.68 -16.07
N THR A 627 20.65 16.62 -16.03
CA THR A 627 21.44 15.51 -16.58
C THR A 627 22.13 14.78 -15.44
N LEU A 628 22.24 13.47 -15.56
CA LEU A 628 23.04 12.61 -14.69
C LEU A 628 24.06 11.87 -15.55
N ILE A 629 25.31 11.90 -15.12
CA ILE A 629 26.39 11.12 -15.73
C ILE A 629 26.91 10.15 -14.68
N SER A 630 27.04 8.88 -15.05
CA SER A 630 27.64 7.83 -14.23
C SER A 630 29.17 7.76 -14.43
N SER A 631 29.90 7.32 -13.41
CA SER A 631 31.36 7.12 -13.46
C SER A 631 31.82 5.93 -14.33
N GLY A 632 30.89 5.18 -14.89
CA GLY A 632 31.11 4.14 -15.90
C GLY A 632 29.81 3.77 -16.61
N HIS A 633 29.86 2.71 -17.41
CA HIS A 633 28.82 2.26 -18.34
C HIS A 633 27.59 1.62 -17.68
N ALA A 634 27.06 2.25 -16.62
CA ALA A 634 25.96 1.72 -15.81
C ALA A 634 24.70 1.42 -16.65
N PHE A 635 24.50 2.11 -17.78
CA PHE A 635 23.28 2.01 -18.58
C PHE A 635 23.44 1.13 -19.83
N ALA A 636 24.58 0.46 -20.04
CA ALA A 636 24.87 -0.28 -21.27
C ALA A 636 23.88 -1.41 -21.58
N GLY A 637 23.34 -2.07 -20.55
CA GLY A 637 22.32 -3.12 -20.68
C GLY A 637 20.89 -2.59 -20.87
N TYR A 638 20.70 -1.27 -20.79
CA TYR A 638 19.38 -0.63 -20.65
C TYR A 638 19.12 0.44 -21.73
N LEU A 639 19.90 0.41 -22.81
CA LEU A 639 19.70 1.28 -23.96
C LEU A 639 18.44 0.87 -24.74
N PRO A 640 17.73 1.83 -25.36
CA PRO A 640 16.56 1.49 -26.17
C PRO A 640 16.91 0.50 -27.29
N SER A 641 16.13 -0.56 -27.41
CA SER A 641 16.36 -1.69 -28.34
C SER A 641 15.04 -2.36 -28.74
N SER A 642 15.06 -3.34 -29.65
CA SER A 642 13.83 -4.04 -30.06
C SER A 642 13.15 -4.81 -28.92
N SER A 643 13.91 -5.25 -27.92
CA SER A 643 13.39 -5.94 -26.72
C SER A 643 13.10 -5.00 -25.56
N LEU A 644 13.68 -3.79 -25.56
CA LEU A 644 13.44 -2.72 -24.60
C LEU A 644 13.18 -1.42 -25.38
N PRO A 645 12.01 -1.25 -26.01
CA PRO A 645 11.78 -0.11 -26.91
C PRO A 645 12.09 1.24 -26.28
N GLU A 646 11.93 1.36 -24.97
CA GLU A 646 12.06 2.62 -24.25
C GLU A 646 13.28 2.73 -23.33
N GLY A 647 14.08 1.66 -23.22
CA GLY A 647 15.17 1.58 -22.25
C GLY A 647 14.71 2.00 -20.84
N LEU A 648 15.54 2.78 -20.15
CA LEU A 648 15.22 3.34 -18.81
C LEU A 648 14.19 4.47 -18.80
N ARG A 649 13.59 4.87 -19.92
CA ARG A 649 12.59 5.95 -19.89
C ARG A 649 11.38 5.53 -19.06
N GLY A 650 10.92 6.45 -18.20
CA GLY A 650 9.89 6.23 -17.20
C GLY A 650 10.40 5.65 -15.88
N ALA A 651 11.68 5.23 -15.82
CA ALA A 651 12.27 4.76 -14.57
C ALA A 651 12.40 5.92 -13.56
N SER A 652 12.27 5.60 -12.27
CA SER A 652 12.59 6.53 -11.21
C SER A 652 14.09 6.52 -10.96
N LEU A 653 14.69 7.71 -10.87
CA LEU A 653 16.05 7.92 -10.42
C LEU A 653 16.05 8.62 -9.07
N LYS A 654 16.82 8.09 -8.11
CA LYS A 654 16.98 8.65 -6.77
C LYS A 654 18.45 8.86 -6.42
N ILE A 655 18.76 9.96 -5.72
CA ILE A 655 20.04 10.10 -5.00
C ILE A 655 19.87 9.53 -3.61
N THR A 656 20.68 8.53 -3.25
CA THR A 656 20.43 7.68 -2.08
C THR A 656 21.46 7.80 -0.97
N ALA A 657 22.72 8.11 -1.30
CA ALA A 657 23.79 8.16 -0.30
C ALA A 657 25.03 8.94 -0.81
N GLY A 658 25.99 9.15 0.08
CA GLY A 658 27.32 9.69 -0.23
C GLY A 658 27.36 11.20 -0.45
N ASP A 659 26.21 11.80 -0.72
CA ASP A 659 25.96 13.25 -0.70
C ASP A 659 24.63 13.54 0.00
N GLU A 660 24.67 13.71 1.31
CA GLU A 660 23.48 13.82 2.16
C GLU A 660 22.65 15.09 1.95
N ASP A 661 23.23 16.12 1.33
CA ASP A 661 22.48 17.33 0.95
C ASP A 661 21.77 17.14 -0.41
N ALA A 662 22.24 16.23 -1.25
CA ALA A 662 21.56 15.83 -2.48
C ALA A 662 20.63 14.63 -2.30
N ALA A 663 20.79 13.85 -1.23
CA ALA A 663 19.99 12.66 -0.94
C ALA A 663 18.48 12.96 -0.85
N GLY A 664 17.67 11.98 -1.27
CA GLY A 664 16.21 12.05 -1.25
C GLY A 664 15.57 12.76 -2.43
N GLN A 665 16.36 13.35 -3.32
CA GLN A 665 15.86 13.86 -4.60
C GLN A 665 15.49 12.69 -5.51
N VAL A 666 14.28 12.73 -6.04
CA VAL A 666 13.74 11.76 -7.01
C VAL A 666 13.42 12.48 -8.30
N ALA A 667 13.71 11.88 -9.45
CA ALA A 667 13.34 12.41 -10.75
C ALA A 667 13.03 11.27 -11.72
N MET A 668 12.15 11.54 -12.69
CA MET A 668 11.83 10.57 -13.73
C MET A 668 12.90 10.61 -14.81
N VAL A 669 13.38 9.44 -15.20
CA VAL A 669 14.28 9.25 -16.34
C VAL A 669 13.51 9.47 -17.62
N LEU A 670 14.03 10.40 -18.39
CA LEU A 670 13.41 10.96 -19.57
C LEU A 670 14.07 10.31 -20.82
N GLY A 671 15.29 9.77 -20.67
CA GLY A 671 16.04 8.95 -21.65
C GLY A 671 17.55 9.20 -21.60
N SER A 672 18.34 8.49 -22.43
CA SER A 672 19.70 8.92 -22.78
C SER A 672 19.58 9.81 -24.02
N TYR A 673 20.07 11.04 -23.93
CA TYR A 673 19.89 12.05 -24.97
C TYR A 673 21.19 12.36 -25.69
N VAL A 674 22.28 11.70 -25.29
CA VAL A 674 23.62 11.93 -25.82
C VAL A 674 23.98 10.82 -26.80
N GLU A 675 24.30 11.23 -28.02
CA GLU A 675 24.79 10.35 -29.08
C GLU A 675 26.20 10.78 -29.51
N ASN A 676 27.10 9.82 -29.57
CA ASN A 676 28.49 10.02 -29.96
C ASN A 676 28.67 9.58 -31.42
N LEU A 677 28.84 10.57 -32.31
CA LEU A 677 29.16 10.34 -33.72
C LEU A 677 30.67 10.47 -33.93
N THR A 678 31.28 9.40 -34.42
CA THR A 678 32.67 9.38 -34.87
C THR A 678 32.71 9.19 -36.38
N ILE A 679 33.39 10.11 -37.07
CA ILE A 679 33.64 10.10 -38.51
C ILE A 679 35.15 9.93 -38.72
N ASN A 680 35.58 8.68 -38.94
CA ASN A 680 36.94 8.33 -39.31
C ASN A 680 37.04 8.22 -40.84
N ALA A 681 36.93 9.36 -41.53
CA ALA A 681 36.95 9.44 -42.98
C ALA A 681 37.94 10.51 -43.50
N THR A 682 38.51 10.28 -44.68
CA THR A 682 39.40 11.25 -45.35
C THR A 682 38.72 12.06 -46.45
N SER A 683 37.60 11.55 -46.98
CA SER A 683 36.72 12.21 -47.96
C SER A 683 35.35 11.51 -47.99
N GLY A 684 34.44 12.00 -48.82
CA GLY A 684 33.11 11.42 -48.99
C GLY A 684 32.04 12.13 -48.15
N THR A 685 30.90 11.48 -48.02
CA THR A 685 29.70 12.06 -47.39
C THR A 685 28.93 11.04 -46.56
N PHE A 686 28.07 11.52 -45.67
CA PHE A 686 27.19 10.69 -44.85
C PHE A 686 25.82 11.36 -44.66
N ASN A 687 24.86 10.61 -44.12
CA ASN A 687 23.56 11.13 -43.70
C ASN A 687 23.27 10.66 -42.27
N ILE A 688 22.54 11.49 -41.51
CA ILE A 688 22.00 11.11 -40.20
C ILE A 688 20.48 11.16 -40.25
N GLY A 689 19.85 10.04 -39.91
CA GLY A 689 18.42 9.92 -39.68
C GLY A 689 18.05 10.23 -38.24
N PHE A 690 16.85 10.79 -38.02
CA PHE A 690 16.17 10.79 -36.72
C PHE A 690 14.70 10.42 -36.95
N GLY A 691 14.24 9.33 -36.35
CA GLY A 691 12.92 8.75 -36.62
C GLY A 691 12.75 8.32 -38.08
N ALA A 692 11.75 8.86 -38.78
CA ALA A 692 11.47 8.54 -40.19
C ALA A 692 12.17 9.47 -41.20
N SER A 693 12.84 10.54 -40.75
CA SER A 693 13.48 11.55 -41.60
C SER A 693 15.00 11.47 -41.52
N ALA A 694 15.70 11.98 -42.54
CA ALA A 694 17.16 12.09 -42.54
C ALA A 694 17.64 13.43 -43.08
N THR A 695 18.84 13.84 -42.67
CA THR A 695 19.48 15.05 -43.17
C THR A 695 19.72 14.91 -44.67
N LEU A 696 19.95 16.06 -45.32
CA LEU A 696 20.63 16.04 -46.61
C LEU A 696 22.06 15.48 -46.44
N THR A 697 22.72 15.21 -47.56
CA THR A 697 24.06 14.66 -47.56
C THR A 697 25.07 15.63 -46.93
N GLU A 698 25.70 15.20 -45.84
CA GLU A 698 26.71 15.95 -45.09
C GLU A 698 28.13 15.55 -45.52
N ALA A 699 29.05 16.52 -45.58
CA ALA A 699 30.44 16.24 -45.89
C ALA A 699 31.16 15.56 -44.71
N TYR A 700 32.15 14.70 -44.99
CA TYR A 700 32.94 14.02 -43.95
C TYR A 700 33.56 14.94 -42.88
N ASN A 701 33.77 16.22 -43.21
CA ASN A 701 34.35 17.25 -42.35
C ASN A 701 33.36 18.40 -42.04
N VAL A 702 32.05 18.13 -42.03
CA VAL A 702 31.00 19.10 -41.65
C VAL A 702 31.32 19.77 -40.31
N THR A 703 31.00 21.06 -40.14
CA THR A 703 31.19 21.71 -38.84
C THR A 703 30.08 21.33 -37.87
N ALA A 704 30.33 21.34 -36.56
CA ALA A 704 29.30 21.06 -35.56
C ALA A 704 28.06 21.94 -35.72
N THR A 705 28.23 23.24 -35.99
CA THR A 705 27.12 24.17 -36.26
C THR A 705 26.34 23.81 -37.52
N ALA A 706 27.01 23.41 -38.61
CA ALA A 706 26.32 23.00 -39.83
C ALA A 706 25.53 21.71 -39.61
N LEU A 707 26.12 20.73 -38.92
CA LEU A 707 25.45 19.49 -38.56
C LEU A 707 24.25 19.74 -37.63
N GLN A 708 24.39 20.64 -36.64
CA GLN A 708 23.28 21.05 -35.78
C GLN A 708 22.12 21.65 -36.58
N ASN A 709 22.41 22.56 -37.51
CA ASN A 709 21.38 23.16 -38.36
C ASN A 709 20.69 22.14 -39.26
N ALA A 710 21.43 21.15 -39.77
CA ALA A 710 20.88 20.07 -40.56
C ALA A 710 19.93 19.18 -39.73
N LEU A 711 20.32 18.81 -38.51
CA LEU A 711 19.50 18.04 -37.58
C LEU A 711 18.27 18.83 -37.10
N ALA A 712 18.44 20.10 -36.76
CA ALA A 712 17.35 21.02 -36.39
C ALA A 712 16.33 21.22 -37.52
N GLY A 713 16.73 20.99 -38.77
CA GLY A 713 15.85 21.02 -39.94
C GLY A 713 14.99 19.77 -40.12
N LEU A 714 15.23 18.69 -39.35
CA LEU A 714 14.42 17.48 -39.42
C LEU A 714 13.07 17.70 -38.73
N PRO A 715 11.94 17.28 -39.34
CA PRO A 715 10.61 17.43 -38.74
C PRO A 715 10.48 16.81 -37.33
N GLY A 716 11.20 15.71 -37.08
CA GLY A 716 11.19 15.02 -35.78
C GLY A 716 12.07 15.64 -34.70
N ALA A 717 13.03 16.51 -35.07
CA ALA A 717 13.89 17.19 -34.11
C ALA A 717 13.43 18.65 -33.90
N GLY A 718 13.29 19.40 -34.99
CA GLY A 718 12.88 20.80 -34.93
C GLY A 718 13.96 21.74 -34.38
N ALA A 719 13.78 23.03 -34.66
CA ALA A 719 14.73 24.06 -34.27
C ALA A 719 14.76 24.26 -32.75
N GLY A 720 15.95 24.36 -32.17
CA GLY A 720 16.15 24.59 -30.73
C GLY A 720 16.20 23.32 -29.87
N ASN A 721 15.83 22.16 -30.42
CA ASN A 721 15.76 20.91 -29.66
C ASN A 721 16.95 19.97 -29.86
N VAL A 722 17.98 20.40 -30.59
CA VAL A 722 19.22 19.63 -30.80
C VAL A 722 20.43 20.54 -30.65
N LEU A 723 21.40 20.09 -29.86
CA LEU A 723 22.71 20.70 -29.71
C LEU A 723 23.77 19.75 -30.27
N VAL A 724 24.70 20.26 -31.07
CA VAL A 724 25.86 19.49 -31.53
C VAL A 724 27.13 20.20 -31.10
N THR A 725 27.93 19.50 -30.31
CA THR A 725 29.28 19.94 -29.93
C THR A 725 30.32 19.03 -30.56
N SER A 726 31.57 19.50 -30.64
CA SER A 726 32.68 18.72 -31.18
C SER A 726 33.93 18.95 -30.35
N ALA A 727 34.50 17.86 -29.82
CA ALA A 727 35.74 17.89 -29.05
C ALA A 727 36.98 17.90 -29.96
N SER A 728 36.87 17.32 -31.17
CA SER A 728 37.92 17.30 -32.19
C SER A 728 37.30 16.99 -33.56
N ALA A 729 38.01 17.30 -34.65
CA ALA A 729 37.50 17.08 -36.00
C ALA A 729 37.06 15.62 -36.22
N GLY A 730 35.85 15.44 -36.75
CA GLY A 730 35.27 14.11 -36.96
C GLY A 730 34.61 13.50 -35.72
N HIS A 731 34.69 14.12 -34.54
CA HIS A 731 33.99 13.67 -33.33
C HIS A 731 32.92 14.68 -32.93
N TYR A 732 31.67 14.24 -32.88
CA TYR A 732 30.53 15.06 -32.52
C TYR A 732 29.75 14.41 -31.38
N VAL A 733 29.31 15.24 -30.43
CA VAL A 733 28.38 14.88 -29.38
C VAL A 733 27.07 15.56 -29.71
N ILE A 734 26.04 14.76 -29.98
CA ILE A 734 24.69 15.21 -30.31
C ILE A 734 23.85 15.08 -29.05
N THR A 735 23.22 16.16 -28.61
CA THR A 735 22.37 16.20 -27.42
C THR A 735 20.96 16.63 -27.81
N LEU A 736 19.98 15.82 -27.48
CA LEU A 736 18.56 16.19 -27.59
C LEU A 736 18.13 17.06 -26.40
N LEU A 737 17.57 18.24 -26.69
CA LEU A 737 17.11 19.24 -25.73
C LEU A 737 15.58 19.21 -25.61
N GLY A 738 15.03 20.03 -24.71
CA GLY A 738 13.58 20.15 -24.50
C GLY A 738 12.94 18.82 -24.13
N THR A 739 11.80 18.46 -24.73
CA THR A 739 11.08 17.21 -24.45
C THR A 739 11.44 16.04 -25.38
N LEU A 740 12.33 16.23 -26.38
CA LEU A 740 12.72 15.17 -27.32
C LEU A 740 13.54 14.09 -26.64
N TYR A 741 13.22 12.80 -26.89
CA TYR A 741 13.85 11.59 -26.34
C TYR A 741 14.25 10.53 -27.38
N LEU A 742 15.01 9.54 -26.93
CA LEU A 742 15.33 8.33 -27.71
C LEU A 742 14.39 7.17 -27.32
N SER A 743 13.83 6.52 -28.34
CA SER A 743 13.18 5.19 -28.31
C SER A 743 13.78 4.32 -29.39
N ASN A 744 13.65 3.00 -29.35
CA ASN A 744 13.94 2.13 -30.49
C ASN A 744 13.23 2.57 -31.80
N ALA A 745 12.02 3.15 -31.70
CA ALA A 745 11.30 3.72 -32.83
C ALA A 745 11.84 5.10 -33.30
N GLN A 746 12.45 5.87 -32.38
CA GLN A 746 12.99 7.21 -32.58
C GLN A 746 14.47 7.27 -32.12
N GLN A 747 15.36 6.62 -32.89
CA GLN A 747 16.83 6.71 -32.68
C GLN A 747 17.49 7.46 -33.83
N PHE A 748 18.71 7.94 -33.58
CA PHE A 748 19.56 8.37 -34.67
C PHE A 748 20.03 7.16 -35.50
N ARG A 749 20.07 7.33 -36.82
CA ARG A 749 20.56 6.30 -37.75
C ARG A 749 21.69 6.88 -38.57
N PHE A 750 22.81 6.19 -38.64
CA PHE A 750 23.98 6.64 -39.39
C PHE A 750 24.13 5.86 -40.70
N ASP A 751 24.14 6.57 -41.83
CA ASP A 751 24.53 6.02 -43.12
C ASP A 751 25.85 6.66 -43.58
N GLY A 752 26.94 5.93 -43.36
CA GLY A 752 28.29 6.30 -43.78
C GLY A 752 28.77 5.57 -45.03
N THR A 753 27.89 4.93 -45.81
CA THR A 753 28.28 4.07 -46.95
C THR A 753 29.09 4.77 -48.04
N LEU A 754 28.99 6.10 -48.12
CA LEU A 754 29.72 6.95 -49.07
C LEU A 754 30.98 7.62 -48.49
N LEU A 755 31.37 7.27 -47.27
CA LEU A 755 32.64 7.74 -46.68
C LEU A 755 33.83 6.97 -47.25
N VAL A 756 34.93 7.69 -47.47
CA VAL A 756 36.13 7.15 -48.12
C VAL A 756 37.38 7.37 -47.25
N GLY A 757 38.10 6.27 -47.05
CA GLY A 757 39.40 6.23 -46.36
C GLY A 757 39.28 6.36 -44.85
N GLY A 758 39.63 5.29 -44.13
CA GLY A 758 39.44 5.14 -42.68
C GLY A 758 38.32 4.14 -42.37
N SER A 759 38.55 3.27 -41.40
CA SER A 759 37.58 2.29 -40.89
C SER A 759 37.16 2.69 -39.48
N GLY A 760 35.88 2.49 -39.12
CA GLY A 760 35.40 2.75 -37.76
C GLY A 760 34.72 4.10 -37.56
N SER A 761 34.01 4.62 -38.58
CA SER A 761 32.98 5.62 -38.34
C SER A 761 31.76 4.94 -37.70
N SER A 762 31.20 5.54 -36.67
CA SER A 762 30.12 4.95 -35.88
C SER A 762 29.25 6.03 -35.27
N LEU A 763 28.02 5.64 -34.93
CA LEU A 763 27.10 6.39 -34.12
C LEU A 763 26.68 5.47 -32.98
N THR A 764 26.87 5.92 -31.74
CA THR A 764 26.57 5.14 -30.55
C THR A 764 25.87 6.00 -29.52
N ILE A 765 24.81 5.47 -28.91
CA ILE A 765 24.16 6.07 -27.75
C ILE A 765 25.14 6.02 -26.57
N ASP A 766 25.26 7.12 -25.84
CA ASP A 766 26.02 7.16 -24.60
C ASP A 766 25.30 6.36 -23.51
N ASP A 767 26.01 5.41 -22.93
CA ASP A 767 25.56 4.50 -21.88
C ASP A 767 25.95 4.96 -20.48
N ASN A 768 26.38 6.22 -20.35
CA ASN A 768 26.77 6.85 -19.10
C ASN A 768 25.84 7.99 -18.70
N SER A 769 24.99 8.51 -19.59
CA SER A 769 24.18 9.69 -19.33
C SER A 769 22.68 9.45 -19.43
N LEU A 770 21.96 10.14 -18.56
CA LEU A 770 20.50 10.26 -18.57
C LEU A 770 20.14 11.74 -18.51
N LYS A 771 19.02 12.12 -19.11
CA LYS A 771 18.32 13.35 -18.70
C LYS A 771 17.02 13.03 -18.00
N LEU A 772 16.66 13.94 -17.12
CA LEU A 772 15.63 13.79 -16.11
C LEU A 772 14.56 14.85 -16.34
N ASN A 773 13.36 14.63 -15.81
CA ASN A 773 12.21 15.51 -16.03
C ASN A 773 12.24 16.86 -15.29
N GLN A 774 13.19 17.06 -14.38
CA GLN A 774 13.28 18.28 -13.57
C GLN A 774 14.73 18.59 -13.22
N ALA A 775 15.01 19.85 -12.92
CA ALA A 775 16.30 20.30 -12.41
C ALA A 775 16.63 19.70 -11.03
N TRP A 776 17.93 19.61 -10.73
CA TRP A 776 18.39 19.28 -9.37
C TRP A 776 18.10 20.45 -8.42
N ALA A 777 17.42 20.18 -7.31
CA ALA A 777 17.27 21.12 -6.21
C ALA A 777 18.63 21.36 -5.52
N VAL A 778 19.44 20.30 -5.39
CA VAL A 778 20.85 20.36 -5.02
C VAL A 778 21.64 19.48 -5.98
N GLN A 779 22.60 20.08 -6.69
CA GLN A 779 23.40 19.35 -7.67
C GLN A 779 24.22 18.24 -6.99
N PRO A 780 24.05 16.97 -7.37
CA PRO A 780 24.77 15.86 -6.74
C PRO A 780 26.28 15.96 -6.95
N THR A 781 27.05 15.78 -5.89
CA THR A 781 28.51 15.91 -5.92
C THR A 781 29.15 14.74 -6.67
N PRO A 782 29.92 14.99 -7.75
CA PRO A 782 30.64 13.94 -8.47
C PRO A 782 31.57 13.13 -7.56
N THR A 783 31.72 11.83 -7.86
CA THR A 783 32.53 10.83 -7.13
C THR A 783 32.08 10.52 -5.70
N LYS A 784 31.03 11.21 -5.21
CA LYS A 784 30.48 11.03 -3.87
C LYS A 784 29.04 10.55 -3.91
N ALA A 785 28.18 11.26 -4.64
CA ALA A 785 26.77 10.95 -4.69
C ALA A 785 26.55 9.57 -5.36
N ILE A 786 25.76 8.74 -4.70
CA ILE A 786 25.29 7.45 -5.18
C ILE A 786 23.87 7.65 -5.68
N PHE A 787 23.58 7.11 -6.85
CA PHE A 787 22.25 7.10 -7.43
C PHE A 787 21.74 5.66 -7.57
N GLU A 788 20.42 5.52 -7.52
CA GLU A 788 19.69 4.31 -7.85
C GLU A 788 18.68 4.62 -8.96
N VAL A 789 18.50 3.69 -9.90
CA VAL A 789 17.51 3.74 -10.97
C VAL A 789 16.73 2.45 -10.98
N GLY A 790 15.40 2.54 -11.05
CA GLY A 790 14.57 1.36 -11.22
C GLY A 790 13.25 1.66 -11.90
N LEU A 791 12.82 0.74 -12.76
CA LEU A 791 11.50 0.76 -13.37
C LEU A 791 10.42 0.40 -12.34
N TYR A 792 10.62 -0.70 -11.62
CA TYR A 792 9.60 -1.25 -10.71
C TYR A 792 9.87 -0.96 -9.23
N THR A 793 11.02 -0.39 -8.88
CA THR A 793 11.44 -0.22 -7.47
C THR A 793 10.57 0.74 -6.67
N ASP A 794 10.00 1.75 -7.33
CA ASP A 794 9.09 2.72 -6.72
C ASP A 794 7.61 2.47 -7.12
N VAL A 795 7.34 1.40 -7.87
CA VAL A 795 5.97 1.03 -8.26
C VAL A 795 5.23 0.48 -7.05
N LYS A 796 4.02 1.00 -6.84
CA LYS A 796 3.14 0.61 -5.74
C LYS A 796 2.13 -0.41 -6.26
N VAL A 797 1.79 -1.36 -5.41
CA VAL A 797 0.83 -2.41 -5.75
C VAL A 797 -0.47 -2.10 -5.01
N PRO A 798 -1.61 -2.01 -5.70
CA PRO A 798 -2.90 -1.86 -5.04
C PRO A 798 -3.09 -2.90 -3.93
N GLY A 799 -3.54 -2.47 -2.77
CA GLY A 799 -4.06 -3.38 -1.75
C GLY A 799 -5.34 -4.07 -2.23
N VAL A 800 -5.67 -5.22 -1.64
CA VAL A 800 -6.95 -5.91 -1.91
C VAL A 800 -7.77 -5.97 -0.64
N LYS A 801 -8.86 -5.20 -0.61
CA LYS A 801 -9.82 -5.22 0.49
C LYS A 801 -10.73 -6.42 0.40
N VAL A 802 -10.82 -7.14 1.52
CA VAL A 802 -11.60 -8.37 1.63
C VAL A 802 -12.62 -8.21 2.75
N ARG A 803 -13.89 -8.48 2.45
CA ARG A 803 -14.92 -8.67 3.48
C ARG A 803 -14.80 -10.08 4.06
N ILE A 804 -14.75 -10.19 5.37
CA ILE A 804 -14.53 -11.44 6.09
C ILE A 804 -15.76 -11.73 6.94
N PHE A 805 -16.32 -12.94 6.81
CA PHE A 805 -17.45 -13.40 7.60
C PHE A 805 -16.99 -14.48 8.60
N PRO A 806 -16.51 -14.09 9.80
CA PRO A 806 -16.05 -15.03 10.81
C PRO A 806 -17.23 -15.75 11.47
N ALA A 807 -17.02 -17.00 11.89
CA ALA A 807 -18.02 -17.77 12.63
C ALA A 807 -18.30 -17.16 14.02
N ALA A 808 -17.34 -16.42 14.58
CA ALA A 808 -17.46 -15.75 15.88
C ALA A 808 -18.35 -14.50 15.86
N LYS A 809 -18.53 -13.87 14.69
CA LYS A 809 -19.50 -12.78 14.45
C LYS A 809 -20.46 -13.22 13.32
N PRO A 810 -21.49 -14.03 13.62
CA PRO A 810 -22.37 -14.58 12.61
C PRO A 810 -23.08 -13.47 11.81
N SER A 811 -23.27 -13.69 10.51
CA SER A 811 -23.91 -12.75 9.58
C SER A 811 -24.71 -13.48 8.50
N VAL A 812 -25.67 -12.77 7.91
CA VAL A 812 -26.23 -13.11 6.61
C VAL A 812 -25.23 -12.71 5.54
N VAL A 813 -24.78 -13.67 4.74
CA VAL A 813 -23.82 -13.45 3.65
C VAL A 813 -24.58 -13.35 2.35
N VAL A 814 -24.38 -12.26 1.61
CA VAL A 814 -25.00 -12.02 0.30
C VAL A 814 -23.91 -11.75 -0.74
N VAL A 815 -23.98 -12.47 -1.85
CA VAL A 815 -23.16 -12.23 -3.04
C VAL A 815 -24.05 -11.67 -4.13
N GLU A 816 -23.75 -10.45 -4.57
CA GLU A 816 -24.41 -9.80 -5.71
C GLU A 816 -23.62 -10.11 -6.99
N SER A 817 -24.31 -10.35 -8.10
CA SER A 817 -23.65 -10.56 -9.40
C SER A 817 -22.85 -9.32 -9.79
N GLY A 818 -21.60 -9.50 -10.25
CA GLY A 818 -20.73 -8.40 -10.66
C GLY A 818 -20.48 -7.33 -9.58
N GLY A 819 -20.69 -7.67 -8.30
CA GLY A 819 -20.47 -6.79 -7.16
C GLY A 819 -21.61 -5.82 -6.83
N ALA A 820 -22.63 -5.71 -7.68
CA ALA A 820 -23.78 -4.81 -7.43
C ALA A 820 -25.04 -5.28 -8.16
N THR A 821 -26.19 -5.20 -7.48
CA THR A 821 -27.48 -5.53 -8.08
C THR A 821 -28.00 -4.39 -8.96
N ASN A 822 -28.32 -4.70 -10.22
CA ASN A 822 -28.92 -3.75 -11.16
C ASN A 822 -30.15 -4.36 -11.84
N VAL A 823 -31.30 -3.68 -11.79
CA VAL A 823 -32.57 -4.15 -12.37
C VAL A 823 -33.24 -3.08 -13.24
N ALA A 824 -34.18 -3.50 -14.09
CA ALA A 824 -35.01 -2.60 -14.89
C ALA A 824 -36.48 -2.99 -14.84
N VAL A 825 -37.35 -1.98 -14.83
CA VAL A 825 -38.78 -2.15 -15.06
C VAL A 825 -38.98 -2.65 -16.50
N GLY A 826 -39.72 -3.75 -16.66
CA GLY A 826 -39.94 -4.37 -17.96
C GLY A 826 -40.43 -5.81 -17.85
N ASP A 827 -40.35 -6.55 -18.96
CA ASP A 827 -40.70 -7.97 -18.99
C ASP A 827 -39.75 -8.78 -18.09
N PRO A 828 -40.24 -9.46 -17.03
CA PRO A 828 -39.41 -10.26 -16.14
C PRO A 828 -38.86 -11.53 -16.80
N GLY A 829 -39.37 -11.92 -17.98
CA GLY A 829 -38.80 -13.00 -18.78
C GLY A 829 -37.50 -12.61 -19.50
N VAL A 830 -37.15 -11.32 -19.52
CA VAL A 830 -35.92 -10.81 -20.11
C VAL A 830 -34.83 -10.74 -19.04
N GLY A 831 -33.87 -11.67 -19.09
CA GLY A 831 -32.83 -11.81 -18.06
C GLY A 831 -32.03 -10.55 -17.77
N THR A 832 -31.83 -9.65 -18.74
CA THR A 832 -31.11 -8.38 -18.55
C THR A 832 -31.87 -7.35 -17.69
N ASN A 833 -33.16 -7.57 -17.42
CA ASN A 833 -33.96 -6.73 -16.52
C ASN A 833 -33.87 -7.15 -15.06
N ASN A 834 -33.38 -8.37 -14.81
CA ASN A 834 -33.28 -8.95 -13.49
C ASN A 834 -31.80 -9.11 -13.12
N ASP A 835 -31.57 -9.42 -11.85
CA ASP A 835 -30.26 -9.78 -11.33
C ASP A 835 -30.40 -10.92 -10.32
N ASP A 836 -29.31 -11.62 -10.04
CA ASP A 836 -29.30 -12.73 -9.09
C ASP A 836 -28.41 -12.43 -7.89
N VAL A 837 -28.93 -12.70 -6.69
CA VAL A 837 -28.16 -12.66 -5.44
C VAL A 837 -28.11 -14.04 -4.82
N LYS A 838 -26.98 -14.38 -4.18
CA LYS A 838 -26.80 -15.65 -3.47
C LYS A 838 -26.75 -15.38 -1.97
N VAL A 839 -27.55 -16.10 -1.19
CA VAL A 839 -27.69 -15.89 0.25
C VAL A 839 -27.32 -17.16 1.04
N ARG A 840 -26.53 -17.02 2.10
CA ARG A 840 -26.25 -18.08 3.10
C ARG A 840 -26.03 -17.48 4.49
N LEU A 841 -25.76 -18.34 5.48
CA LEU A 841 -25.28 -17.91 6.80
C LEU A 841 -23.76 -18.15 6.94
N SER A 842 -23.10 -17.32 7.74
CA SER A 842 -21.66 -17.50 8.03
C SER A 842 -21.38 -18.52 9.15
N ALA A 843 -22.37 -18.88 9.96
CA ALA A 843 -22.23 -19.84 11.05
C ALA A 843 -23.45 -20.78 11.16
N ALA A 844 -23.22 -21.97 11.75
CA ALA A 844 -24.26 -22.96 11.96
C ALA A 844 -25.34 -22.46 12.94
N PRO A 845 -26.64 -22.57 12.59
CA PRO A 845 -27.72 -22.16 13.47
C PRO A 845 -28.01 -23.22 14.54
N ALA A 846 -28.42 -22.79 15.73
CA ALA A 846 -28.83 -23.70 16.82
C ALA A 846 -30.27 -24.24 16.62
N SER A 847 -31.09 -23.50 15.87
CA SER A 847 -32.44 -23.83 15.41
C SER A 847 -32.65 -23.15 14.07
N ASP A 848 -33.62 -23.61 13.27
CA ASP A 848 -33.88 -23.03 11.95
C ASP A 848 -33.98 -21.49 11.98
N VAL A 849 -33.38 -20.84 10.97
CA VAL A 849 -33.31 -19.39 10.80
C VAL A 849 -34.11 -18.99 9.57
N THR A 850 -34.96 -17.99 9.69
CA THR A 850 -35.67 -17.39 8.54
C THR A 850 -35.08 -16.03 8.18
N VAL A 851 -34.50 -15.96 6.98
CA VAL A 851 -34.01 -14.72 6.37
C VAL A 851 -35.08 -14.18 5.41
N THR A 852 -35.51 -12.94 5.59
CA THR A 852 -36.45 -12.25 4.70
C THR A 852 -35.69 -11.24 3.85
N LEU A 853 -35.93 -11.25 2.53
CA LEU A 853 -35.48 -10.24 1.59
C LEU A 853 -36.59 -9.20 1.34
N ASP A 854 -36.25 -7.93 1.49
CA ASP A 854 -37.16 -6.80 1.21
C ASP A 854 -36.40 -5.51 0.84
N ASP A 855 -37.14 -4.47 0.52
CA ASP A 855 -36.63 -3.15 0.12
C ASP A 855 -36.96 -2.04 1.12
N GLY A 856 -37.12 -2.40 2.40
CA GLY A 856 -37.50 -1.43 3.43
C GLY A 856 -38.94 -0.89 3.29
N GLY A 857 -39.76 -1.50 2.43
CA GLY A 857 -41.14 -1.09 2.17
C GLY A 857 -41.27 -0.03 1.07
N ALA A 858 -40.21 0.18 0.28
CA ALA A 858 -40.26 1.04 -0.90
C ALA A 858 -41.21 0.48 -1.97
N ASN A 859 -41.42 -0.85 -2.01
CA ASN A 859 -42.16 -1.58 -3.02
C ASN A 859 -41.67 -1.32 -4.46
N LEU A 860 -40.35 -1.14 -4.60
CA LEU A 860 -39.64 -0.95 -5.87
C LEU A 860 -38.91 -2.21 -6.33
N LEU A 861 -38.70 -3.17 -5.43
CA LEU A 861 -38.10 -4.47 -5.76
C LEU A 861 -39.09 -5.62 -5.53
N ALA A 862 -38.91 -6.70 -6.27
CA ALA A 862 -39.59 -7.96 -6.06
C ALA A 862 -38.61 -9.14 -6.14
N PHE A 863 -38.94 -10.21 -5.41
CA PHE A 863 -38.10 -11.40 -5.25
C PHE A 863 -38.90 -12.65 -5.64
N ASP A 864 -38.27 -13.63 -6.28
CA ASP A 864 -38.90 -14.95 -6.51
C ASP A 864 -39.03 -15.75 -5.21
N TYR A 865 -38.04 -15.65 -4.31
CA TYR A 865 -38.03 -16.24 -2.98
C TYR A 865 -37.72 -15.18 -1.91
N PRO A 866 -38.73 -14.38 -1.46
CA PRO A 866 -38.52 -13.32 -0.47
C PRO A 866 -38.26 -13.85 0.95
N GLN A 867 -38.40 -15.17 1.20
CA GLN A 867 -38.08 -15.79 2.48
C GLN A 867 -37.29 -17.08 2.25
N LEU A 868 -36.17 -17.20 2.96
CA LEU A 868 -35.26 -18.34 2.93
C LEU A 868 -35.17 -18.97 4.32
N THR A 869 -35.21 -20.30 4.37
CA THR A 869 -35.02 -21.04 5.63
C THR A 869 -33.69 -21.77 5.62
N PHE A 870 -32.89 -21.51 6.67
CA PHE A 870 -31.60 -22.16 6.91
C PHE A 870 -31.67 -23.04 8.15
N THR A 871 -31.13 -24.24 8.04
CA THR A 871 -31.11 -25.32 9.03
C THR A 871 -29.65 -25.69 9.33
N ALA A 872 -29.42 -26.54 10.33
CA ALA A 872 -28.10 -27.08 10.61
C ALA A 872 -27.45 -27.84 9.41
N SER A 873 -28.22 -28.23 8.40
CA SER A 873 -27.75 -29.01 7.24
C SER A 873 -27.49 -28.21 5.96
N ASN A 874 -28.01 -26.99 5.86
CA ASN A 874 -27.93 -26.18 4.63
C ASN A 874 -27.52 -24.72 4.86
N TRP A 875 -27.23 -24.30 6.10
CA TRP A 875 -26.82 -22.93 6.43
C TRP A 875 -25.60 -22.45 5.63
N ASN A 876 -24.70 -23.37 5.27
CA ASN A 876 -23.47 -23.13 4.52
C ASN A 876 -23.63 -23.31 3.00
N ILE A 877 -24.85 -23.53 2.51
CA ILE A 877 -25.15 -23.71 1.08
C ILE A 877 -25.84 -22.43 0.59
N PHE A 878 -25.29 -21.81 -0.44
CA PHE A 878 -25.91 -20.66 -1.08
C PHE A 878 -27.27 -21.01 -1.70
N GLN A 879 -28.26 -20.18 -1.40
CA GLN A 879 -29.56 -20.16 -2.05
C GLN A 879 -29.64 -18.94 -2.96
N THR A 880 -29.93 -19.15 -4.23
CA THR A 880 -30.02 -18.06 -5.23
C THR A 880 -31.43 -17.47 -5.23
N VAL A 881 -31.51 -16.14 -5.24
CA VAL A 881 -32.75 -15.36 -5.30
C VAL A 881 -32.64 -14.40 -6.48
N SER A 882 -33.64 -14.42 -7.35
CA SER A 882 -33.71 -13.48 -8.47
C SER A 882 -34.39 -12.19 -8.00
N VAL A 883 -33.67 -11.08 -8.12
CA VAL A 883 -34.10 -9.72 -7.83
C VAL A 883 -34.59 -9.07 -9.13
N ARG A 884 -35.77 -8.46 -9.07
CA ARG A 884 -36.38 -7.75 -10.21
C ARG A 884 -36.95 -6.42 -9.74
N ALA A 885 -37.07 -5.48 -10.66
CA ALA A 885 -37.89 -4.30 -10.40
C ALA A 885 -39.34 -4.74 -10.13
N ALA A 886 -40.02 -4.04 -9.22
CA ALA A 886 -41.44 -4.21 -8.99
C ALA A 886 -42.24 -3.85 -10.27
N ALA A 887 -43.50 -4.26 -10.31
CA ALA A 887 -44.38 -3.90 -11.42
C ALA A 887 -44.51 -2.38 -11.53
N ASP A 888 -44.51 -1.85 -12.76
CA ASP A 888 -44.65 -0.42 -13.06
C ASP A 888 -45.85 0.18 -12.31
N ASP A 889 -45.55 1.08 -11.38
CA ASP A 889 -46.53 1.75 -10.51
C ASP A 889 -47.07 3.05 -11.12
N GLN A 890 -46.69 3.36 -12.37
CA GLN A 890 -47.03 4.56 -13.13
C GLN A 890 -46.49 5.87 -12.54
N VAL A 891 -45.62 5.79 -11.54
CA VAL A 891 -44.98 6.98 -10.98
C VAL A 891 -43.73 7.26 -11.80
N VAL A 892 -43.74 8.40 -12.49
CA VAL A 892 -42.65 8.83 -13.35
C VAL A 892 -41.39 9.05 -12.52
N ARG A 893 -40.43 8.13 -12.65
CA ARG A 893 -39.05 8.28 -12.15
C ARG A 893 -38.09 8.10 -13.32
N GLY A 894 -36.85 8.56 -13.13
CA GLY A 894 -35.73 8.14 -13.96
C GLY A 894 -35.01 6.95 -13.34
N PHE A 895 -33.71 6.80 -13.64
CA PHE A 895 -32.84 5.95 -12.83
C PHE A 895 -32.93 6.36 -11.36
N HIS A 896 -33.18 5.39 -10.51
CA HIS A 896 -33.31 5.61 -9.08
C HIS A 896 -32.72 4.43 -8.30
N LYS A 897 -32.73 4.54 -6.98
CA LYS A 897 -32.14 3.56 -6.07
C LYS A 897 -33.21 3.00 -5.14
N SER A 898 -33.03 1.75 -4.74
CA SER A 898 -33.83 1.09 -3.70
C SER A 898 -32.92 0.25 -2.81
N ASP A 899 -33.28 0.07 -1.55
CA ASP A 899 -32.50 -0.81 -0.67
C ASP A 899 -32.75 -2.27 -1.03
N LEU A 900 -31.73 -3.11 -0.89
CA LEU A 900 -31.87 -4.55 -0.79
C LEU A 900 -31.43 -4.97 0.59
N ARG A 901 -32.35 -5.53 1.37
CA ARG A 901 -32.12 -5.95 2.75
C ARG A 901 -32.36 -7.44 2.87
N ALA A 902 -31.44 -8.17 3.49
CA ALA A 902 -31.63 -9.55 3.89
C ALA A 902 -31.52 -9.64 5.42
N ARG A 903 -32.67 -9.86 6.09
CA ARG A 903 -32.77 -9.75 7.55
C ARG A 903 -33.21 -11.03 8.21
N VAL A 904 -32.67 -11.31 9.40
CA VAL A 904 -33.21 -12.39 10.25
C VAL A 904 -34.50 -11.92 10.91
N THR A 905 -35.62 -12.50 10.48
CA THR A 905 -36.96 -12.07 10.92
C THR A 905 -37.59 -12.97 11.99
N ASP A 906 -37.01 -14.14 12.28
CA ASP A 906 -37.52 -14.95 13.37
C ASP A 906 -37.03 -14.42 14.73
N LEU A 907 -37.93 -14.47 15.72
CA LEU A 907 -37.67 -13.90 17.04
C LEU A 907 -36.64 -14.71 17.85
N ALA A 908 -36.45 -15.98 17.50
CA ALA A 908 -35.55 -16.89 18.23
C ALA A 908 -34.07 -16.62 17.91
N ASN A 909 -33.78 -16.04 16.75
CA ASN A 909 -32.44 -15.73 16.27
C ASN A 909 -32.22 -14.21 16.06
N SER A 910 -33.13 -13.37 16.51
CA SER A 910 -33.01 -11.90 16.39
C SER A 910 -31.71 -11.41 17.05
N GLY A 911 -30.91 -10.64 16.30
CA GLY A 911 -29.62 -10.11 16.75
C GLY A 911 -28.47 -11.12 16.80
N ARG A 912 -28.69 -12.39 16.44
CA ARG A 912 -27.62 -13.40 16.37
C ARG A 912 -26.77 -13.27 15.11
N TYR A 913 -27.41 -12.98 13.99
CA TYR A 913 -26.74 -12.75 12.72
C TYR A 913 -26.87 -11.28 12.36
N ALA A 914 -25.77 -10.65 11.96
CA ALA A 914 -25.84 -9.32 11.35
C ALA A 914 -26.64 -9.39 10.04
N ASP A 915 -27.53 -8.42 9.85
CA ASP A 915 -28.32 -8.27 8.64
C ASP A 915 -27.45 -7.75 7.49
N TYR A 916 -27.85 -8.03 6.24
CA TYR A 916 -27.24 -7.44 5.06
C TYR A 916 -28.10 -6.31 4.52
N THR A 917 -27.50 -5.19 4.17
CA THR A 917 -28.16 -4.10 3.42
C THR A 917 -27.21 -3.54 2.37
N THR A 918 -27.72 -3.38 1.15
CA THR A 918 -27.03 -2.78 0.01
C THR A 918 -28.02 -1.90 -0.77
N THR A 919 -27.56 -1.22 -1.82
CA THR A 919 -28.41 -0.39 -2.68
C THR A 919 -28.45 -0.94 -4.10
N VAL A 920 -29.66 -1.11 -4.63
CA VAL A 920 -29.94 -1.58 -5.99
C VAL A 920 -30.18 -0.41 -6.93
N SER A 921 -29.60 -0.46 -8.13
CA SER A 921 -29.98 0.46 -9.22
C SER A 921 -31.24 -0.03 -9.92
N VAL A 922 -32.23 0.84 -10.04
CA VAL A 922 -33.48 0.56 -10.75
C VAL A 922 -33.61 1.50 -11.95
N ALA A 923 -33.65 0.93 -13.14
CA ALA A 923 -34.01 1.65 -14.36
C ALA A 923 -35.52 1.64 -14.55
N ASP A 924 -36.13 2.82 -14.52
CA ASP A 924 -37.55 3.03 -14.77
C ASP A 924 -37.83 3.16 -16.28
N ASP A 925 -39.01 2.77 -16.75
CA ASP A 925 -39.42 2.80 -18.16
C ASP A 925 -40.26 4.05 -18.52
N ASN A 926 -40.58 4.89 -17.54
CA ASN A 926 -41.44 6.06 -17.71
C ASN A 926 -40.71 7.29 -18.32
N VAL A 927 -39.36 7.30 -18.31
CA VAL A 927 -38.51 8.39 -18.84
C VAL A 927 -37.47 7.79 -19.80
N PRO A 928 -37.19 8.40 -20.97
CA PRO A 928 -36.13 7.93 -21.85
C PRO A 928 -34.77 7.95 -21.14
N GLY A 929 -34.08 6.81 -21.16
CA GLY A 929 -32.78 6.66 -20.54
C GLY A 929 -31.96 5.57 -21.22
N VAL A 930 -30.66 5.55 -20.94
CA VAL A 930 -29.74 4.49 -21.38
C VAL A 930 -29.13 3.85 -20.13
N ARG A 931 -29.35 2.55 -19.98
CA ARG A 931 -28.80 1.75 -18.89
C ARG A 931 -27.46 1.16 -19.36
N VAL A 932 -26.41 1.37 -18.57
CA VAL A 932 -25.08 0.83 -18.79
C VAL A 932 -24.78 -0.14 -17.64
N ILE A 933 -24.22 -1.32 -17.94
CA ILE A 933 -23.92 -2.38 -16.96
C ILE A 933 -22.51 -2.89 -17.25
N GLU A 934 -21.66 -2.89 -16.22
CA GLU A 934 -20.32 -3.48 -16.26
C GLU A 934 -20.38 -4.95 -15.82
N THR A 935 -19.64 -5.85 -16.47
CA THR A 935 -19.76 -7.30 -16.23
C THR A 935 -19.15 -7.77 -14.91
N ASP A 936 -18.23 -7.00 -14.34
CA ASP A 936 -17.47 -7.37 -13.12
C ASP A 936 -17.33 -6.18 -12.16
N GLY A 937 -18.31 -5.26 -12.18
CA GLY A 937 -18.35 -4.07 -11.33
C GLY A 937 -17.30 -2.99 -11.66
N SER A 938 -16.42 -3.25 -12.63
CA SER A 938 -15.41 -2.31 -13.10
C SER A 938 -14.97 -2.61 -14.54
N THR A 939 -14.41 -1.61 -15.20
CA THR A 939 -13.80 -1.72 -16.54
C THR A 939 -12.29 -1.51 -16.45
N ASN A 940 -11.54 -2.61 -16.41
CA ASN A 940 -10.08 -2.58 -16.38
C ASN A 940 -9.51 -3.03 -17.74
N VAL A 941 -8.65 -2.21 -18.33
CA VAL A 941 -8.01 -2.47 -19.63
C VAL A 941 -6.50 -2.40 -19.47
N ILE A 942 -5.78 -3.34 -20.08
CA ILE A 942 -4.32 -3.36 -20.09
C ILE A 942 -3.87 -3.31 -21.54
N GLU A 943 -2.98 -2.37 -21.85
CA GLU A 943 -2.36 -2.29 -23.17
C GLU A 943 -1.29 -3.36 -23.30
N PHE A 944 -1.49 -4.26 -24.26
CA PHE A 944 -0.46 -5.20 -24.67
C PHE A 944 -0.07 -4.90 -26.12
N THR A 945 1.21 -4.55 -26.30
CA THR A 945 1.97 -4.27 -27.54
C THR A 945 1.81 -2.92 -28.20
#